data_AF-A0A2W6KV18-F1
#
_entry.id   AF-A0A2W6KV18-F1
#
_cell.length_a   1.000
_cell.length_b   1.000
_cell.length_c   1.000
_cell.angle_alpha   90.00
_cell.angle_beta   90.00
_cell.angle_gamma   90.00
#
_symmetry.space_group_name_H-M   'P 1'
#
loop_
_entity.id
_entity.type
_entity.pdbx_description
1 polymer ?
#
loop_
_entity_poly.entity_id
_entity_poly.type
_entity_poly.pdbx_seq_one_letter_code
_entity_poly.pdbx_strand_id
1 'polypeptide(L)'
;MRWKLPWPKPATFGAGDDEQPDGWQRHVEALRQAGIPEPGTTVQGRRPATVADEQALYHVAPSFAELLPWVEFLPQSKSMLLEDGQSVAAFYELVPLGTEGREPGWLAHARDALENALQDSFDELDENPWVLQLYAQDEPSFDQYMQTLRDYVQPRARSTAFTEFYLRFFGHHLRAVAKPGGLFEDTVVTRLRWRGQTRRVRMVVYRRAAGQANRRGQTPEQMLNIVCDRLCGGLANAGIQARRMVAADVHDWLLRWFNPRPTMLGPGAEERERFYALARYPDEVEEGEIELASGRDFSQRLFFGQPRSDAEHGTWYFDGMPHRVLVTDRLRMPPGTGHLTGETRKGDAINTLFDQMPEDTTMCLTMVATPQDILESHLNHLAKKAVGETLASEQTLKDVQEARSLIGSAHKLYRGTLAFYLRGRDEAELDRRGLDLANVMLNAGLQPVREDDEVAPLNSYLRWLPCCYNPAQDRRNWFTQLMFAQHVANLSPAWGRSQGTGHPGNTFFNRGGGPITFDPLNRLDRQMNAHLFLFGPTGSGKSATLNNLLNQVTAIYRPRLFIVEAGNSFGLFSDFAKRLGLTVNRVKLAPGSGISLAPFADARRLIETPSNVQTLDADALDEELPADSSVMEEDEQRDVLGELEITARLMITGGEDKEEARMTRADRSLIRQCILDAAEHCVAEKRTVLTRDVRNALRTRGQDPTLPEMRRV
;
A
#
# COMPACT_ATOMS: atom_id res chain seq x y z
N MET A 1 39.94 67.85 2.51
CA MET A 1 40.34 68.90 3.46
C MET A 1 40.47 68.28 4.85
N ARG A 2 41.67 68.32 5.43
CA ARG A 2 41.95 67.93 6.81
C ARG A 2 41.40 69.00 7.75
N TRP A 3 40.59 68.61 8.74
CA TRP A 3 40.35 69.42 9.93
C TRP A 3 40.63 68.54 11.15
N LYS A 4 41.80 68.76 11.76
CA LYS A 4 42.12 68.41 13.15
C LYS A 4 41.92 69.69 13.95
N LEU A 5 41.37 69.59 15.17
CA LEU A 5 41.67 70.42 16.34
C LEU A 5 40.86 69.89 17.56
N PRO A 6 41.21 70.25 18.81
CA PRO A 6 41.88 69.33 19.71
C PRO A 6 41.13 69.15 21.04
N TRP A 7 41.36 68.04 21.74
CA TRP A 7 40.98 67.93 23.15
C TRP A 7 42.21 68.21 24.02
N PRO A 8 42.15 69.17 24.95
CA PRO A 8 43.25 69.42 25.88
C PRO A 8 43.31 68.29 26.90
N LYS A 9 44.53 67.87 27.23
CA LYS A 9 44.78 67.08 28.45
C LYS A 9 44.56 67.99 29.66
N PRO A 10 43.71 67.63 30.63
CA PRO A 10 43.85 68.16 31.98
C PRO A 10 45.01 67.46 32.67
N ALA A 11 45.85 68.26 33.31
CA ALA A 11 46.92 67.82 34.18
C ALA A 11 46.35 67.10 35.40
N THR A 12 47.13 66.13 35.88
CA THR A 12 47.01 65.45 37.17
C THR A 12 46.86 66.44 38.33
N PHE A 13 45.73 66.37 39.02
CA PHE A 13 45.63 66.75 40.44
C PHE A 13 45.73 65.48 41.27
N GLY A 14 46.61 65.52 42.27
CA GLY A 14 46.77 64.48 43.26
C GLY A 14 45.87 64.70 44.47
N ALA A 15 45.59 63.57 45.11
CA ALA A 15 45.31 63.34 46.53
C ALA A 15 44.01 63.90 47.16
N GLY A 16 43.17 62.95 47.59
CA GLY A 16 42.30 63.08 48.77
C GLY A 16 40.81 63.16 48.43
N ASP A 17 40.12 62.01 48.46
CA ASP A 17 38.95 61.84 49.34
C ASP A 17 38.43 60.40 49.27
N ASP A 18 38.05 59.87 50.43
CA ASP A 18 37.23 58.67 50.62
C ASP A 18 35.87 58.87 49.90
N GLU A 19 35.80 58.65 48.59
CA GLU A 19 34.52 58.50 47.92
C GLU A 19 33.90 57.18 48.39
N GLN A 20 32.93 57.28 49.31
CA GLN A 20 32.07 56.17 49.65
C GLN A 20 31.57 55.55 48.33
N PRO A 21 31.69 54.22 48.15
CA PRO A 21 31.24 53.59 46.93
C PRO A 21 29.81 54.00 46.69
N ASP A 22 29.50 54.43 45.47
CA ASP A 22 28.15 54.86 45.14
C ASP A 22 27.16 53.70 45.37
N GLY A 23 25.86 54.01 45.41
CA GLY A 23 24.85 52.98 45.67
C GLY A 23 24.90 51.82 44.68
N TRP A 24 25.36 52.06 43.45
CA TRP A 24 25.48 51.05 42.41
C TRP A 24 26.71 50.15 42.62
N GLN A 25 27.87 50.73 42.95
CA GLN A 25 29.10 50.01 43.27
C GLN A 25 28.90 49.09 44.47
N ARG A 26 28.17 49.55 45.51
CA ARG A 26 27.78 48.70 46.65
C ARG A 26 26.85 47.55 46.23
N HIS A 27 25.93 47.80 45.29
CA HIS A 27 25.03 46.78 44.77
C HIS A 27 25.78 45.73 43.93
N VAL A 28 26.67 46.16 43.03
CA VAL A 28 27.51 45.27 42.21
C VAL A 28 28.45 44.44 43.09
N GLU A 29 29.02 45.04 44.14
CA GLU A 29 29.87 44.30 45.10
C GLU A 29 29.06 43.28 45.92
N ALA A 30 27.84 43.62 46.34
CA ALA A 30 26.93 42.67 46.99
C ALA A 30 26.52 41.51 46.05
N LEU A 31 26.28 41.79 44.77
CA LEU A 31 26.02 40.75 43.76
C LEU A 31 27.25 39.85 43.57
N ARG A 32 28.45 40.44 43.47
CA ARG A 32 29.71 39.71 43.35
C ARG A 32 29.96 38.80 44.56
N GLN A 33 29.70 39.29 45.78
CA GLN A 33 29.79 38.51 47.01
C GLN A 33 28.77 37.36 47.06
N ALA A 34 27.62 37.51 46.39
CA ALA A 34 26.62 36.46 46.22
C ALA A 34 26.88 35.53 45.01
N GLY A 35 28.00 35.70 44.29
CA GLY A 35 28.34 34.91 43.11
C GLY A 35 27.56 35.28 41.84
N ILE A 36 26.87 36.42 41.83
CA ILE A 36 26.08 36.92 40.70
C ILE A 36 26.93 37.92 39.91
N PRO A 37 27.13 37.73 38.59
CA PRO A 37 27.91 38.65 37.78
C PRO A 37 27.23 40.02 37.66
N GLU A 38 28.03 41.05 37.40
CA GLU A 38 27.53 42.42 37.27
C GLU A 38 26.45 42.51 36.16
N PRO A 39 25.28 43.15 36.43
CA PRO A 39 24.24 43.33 35.44
C PRO A 39 24.81 44.00 34.17
N GLY A 40 24.60 43.36 33.01
CA GLY A 40 25.10 43.86 31.73
C GLY A 40 26.35 43.14 31.21
N THR A 41 27.08 42.38 32.03
CA THR A 41 28.27 41.62 31.58
C THR A 41 27.98 40.63 30.46
N THR A 42 26.80 39.99 30.45
CA THR A 42 26.38 39.05 29.40
C THR A 42 26.01 39.72 28.07
N VAL A 43 25.81 41.04 28.07
CA VAL A 43 25.41 41.84 26.90
C VAL A 43 26.45 42.90 26.50
N GLN A 44 27.52 43.07 27.29
CA GLN A 44 28.66 43.92 26.98
C GLN A 44 29.36 43.43 25.70
N GLY A 45 29.65 44.34 24.77
CA GLY A 45 30.33 44.05 23.50
C GLY A 45 29.40 43.89 22.28
N ARG A 46 28.07 43.95 22.47
CA ARG A 46 27.14 43.99 21.33
C ARG A 46 27.04 45.42 20.77
N ARG A 47 27.10 45.55 19.45
CA ARG A 47 26.86 46.83 18.76
C ARG A 47 25.48 47.39 19.15
N PRO A 48 25.32 48.71 19.34
CA PRO A 48 24.01 49.32 19.51
C PRO A 48 23.11 48.97 18.33
N ALA A 49 21.83 48.73 18.58
CA ALA A 49 20.85 48.50 17.51
C ALA A 49 20.82 49.72 16.58
N THR A 50 20.90 49.46 15.28
CA THR A 50 20.78 50.48 14.23
C THR A 50 19.32 50.70 13.86
N VAL A 51 19.02 51.80 13.16
CA VAL A 51 17.68 52.04 12.58
C VAL A 51 17.27 50.90 11.64
N ALA A 52 18.24 50.25 10.97
CA ALA A 52 17.98 49.09 10.15
C ALA A 52 17.61 47.85 10.98
N ASP A 53 18.26 47.63 12.14
CA ASP A 53 17.90 46.55 13.06
C ASP A 53 16.48 46.77 13.64
N GLU A 54 16.11 48.03 13.92
CA GLU A 54 14.75 48.39 14.35
C GLU A 54 13.72 48.18 13.23
N GLN A 55 13.99 48.63 12.01
CA GLN A 55 13.12 48.38 10.84
C GLN A 55 12.96 46.88 10.56
N ALA A 56 14.01 46.08 10.77
CA ALA A 56 13.96 44.64 10.63
C ALA A 56 12.98 43.97 11.60
N LEU A 57 12.72 44.55 12.78
CA LEU A 57 11.72 44.04 13.73
C LEU A 57 10.28 44.16 13.20
N TYR A 58 10.04 45.10 12.27
CA TYR A 58 8.72 45.32 11.67
C TYR A 58 8.52 44.58 10.34
N HIS A 59 9.53 43.88 9.83
CA HIS A 59 9.38 42.99 8.69
C HIS A 59 8.76 41.64 9.12
N VAL A 60 7.80 41.15 8.34
CA VAL A 60 7.25 39.80 8.52
C VAL A 60 8.30 38.80 8.02
N ALA A 61 8.63 37.81 8.86
CA ALA A 61 9.56 36.76 8.47
C ALA A 61 9.00 35.95 7.28
N PRO A 62 9.82 35.59 6.28
CA PRO A 62 9.38 34.75 5.17
C PRO A 62 8.74 33.45 5.68
N SER A 63 7.53 33.15 5.23
CA SER A 63 6.79 31.96 5.67
C SER A 63 6.94 30.83 4.65
N PHE A 64 7.25 29.63 5.13
CA PHE A 64 7.23 28.42 4.29
C PHE A 64 5.83 28.19 3.68
N ALA A 65 4.77 28.41 4.46
CA ALA A 65 3.40 28.18 4.01
C ALA A 65 3.00 29.11 2.86
N GLU A 66 3.54 30.34 2.81
CA GLU A 66 3.30 31.31 1.73
C GLU A 66 3.97 30.92 0.41
N LEU A 67 4.92 29.97 0.43
CA LEU A 67 5.58 29.45 -0.76
C LEU A 67 4.83 28.27 -1.39
N LEU A 68 3.80 27.76 -0.72
CA LEU A 68 3.04 26.60 -1.17
C LEU A 68 1.88 27.02 -2.07
N PRO A 69 1.58 26.24 -3.12
CA PRO A 69 0.69 26.69 -4.18
C PRO A 69 -0.78 26.44 -3.88
N TRP A 70 -1.15 25.69 -2.84
CA TRP A 70 -2.53 25.21 -2.67
C TRP A 70 -3.41 26.24 -1.97
N VAL A 71 -4.42 26.76 -2.67
CA VAL A 71 -5.31 27.80 -2.16
C VAL A 71 -6.62 27.22 -1.64
N GLU A 72 -7.34 26.48 -2.48
CA GLU A 72 -8.68 26.01 -2.18
C GLU A 72 -8.98 24.73 -2.97
N PHE A 73 -9.69 23.78 -2.35
CA PHE A 73 -10.18 22.61 -3.06
C PHE A 73 -11.56 22.90 -3.65
N LEU A 74 -11.71 22.75 -4.97
CA LEU A 74 -12.96 22.97 -5.71
C LEU A 74 -13.75 21.65 -5.79
N PRO A 75 -14.88 21.50 -5.07
CA PRO A 75 -15.59 20.21 -4.97
C PRO A 75 -16.23 19.76 -6.29
N GLN A 76 -16.77 20.69 -7.08
CA GLN A 76 -17.52 20.37 -8.31
C GLN A 76 -16.59 19.79 -9.39
N SER A 77 -15.41 20.39 -9.56
CA SER A 77 -14.38 19.94 -10.51
C SER A 77 -13.41 18.93 -9.91
N LYS A 78 -13.48 18.69 -8.59
CA LYS A 78 -12.57 17.84 -7.80
C LYS A 78 -11.10 18.19 -8.06
N SER A 79 -10.78 19.48 -8.03
CA SER A 79 -9.43 19.99 -8.30
C SER A 79 -8.98 20.98 -7.25
N MET A 80 -7.67 21.06 -7.01
CA MET A 80 -7.06 22.08 -6.17
C MET A 80 -6.78 23.35 -6.99
N LEU A 81 -7.33 24.49 -6.58
CA LEU A 81 -6.99 25.81 -7.07
C LEU A 81 -5.61 26.23 -6.56
N LEU A 82 -4.79 26.79 -7.45
CA LEU A 82 -3.43 27.20 -7.13
C LEU A 82 -3.31 28.72 -6.86
N GLU A 83 -2.13 29.17 -6.45
CA GLU A 83 -1.84 30.51 -5.92
C GLU A 83 -2.07 31.67 -6.89
N ASP A 84 -2.13 31.39 -8.20
CA ASP A 84 -2.44 32.39 -9.22
C ASP A 84 -3.95 32.62 -9.41
N GLY A 85 -4.79 31.89 -8.66
CA GLY A 85 -6.25 31.98 -8.73
C GLY A 85 -6.85 31.48 -10.04
N GLN A 86 -6.09 30.78 -10.88
CA GLN A 86 -6.55 30.27 -12.18
C GLN A 86 -6.11 28.84 -12.47
N SER A 87 -4.87 28.51 -12.14
CA SER A 87 -4.31 27.18 -12.33
C SER A 87 -4.96 26.18 -11.39
N VAL A 88 -5.10 24.95 -11.87
CA VAL A 88 -5.72 23.87 -11.12
C VAL A 88 -4.91 22.58 -11.21
N ALA A 89 -5.02 21.75 -10.18
CA ALA A 89 -4.36 20.47 -10.07
C ALA A 89 -5.33 19.34 -9.69
N ALA A 90 -5.10 18.16 -10.23
CA ALA A 90 -5.79 16.94 -9.89
C ALA A 90 -4.87 16.02 -9.09
N PHE A 91 -5.41 15.43 -8.03
CA PHE A 91 -4.71 14.47 -7.17
C PHE A 91 -5.38 13.11 -7.27
N TYR A 92 -4.56 12.06 -7.31
CA TYR A 92 -4.98 10.69 -7.46
C TYR A 92 -4.20 9.77 -6.53
N GLU A 93 -4.86 8.73 -6.06
CA GLU A 93 -4.21 7.57 -5.48
C GLU A 93 -4.23 6.43 -6.51
N LEU A 94 -3.08 5.79 -6.71
CA LEU A 94 -2.93 4.70 -7.68
C LEU A 94 -2.82 3.35 -6.95
N VAL A 95 -3.49 2.33 -7.49
CA VAL A 95 -3.24 0.93 -7.14
C VAL A 95 -2.17 0.41 -8.10
N PRO A 96 -0.94 0.14 -7.62
CA PRO A 96 0.14 -0.29 -8.49
C PRO A 96 -0.09 -1.70 -9.04
N LEU A 97 0.47 -1.96 -10.20
CA LEU A 97 0.40 -3.24 -10.90
C LEU A 97 1.39 -4.24 -10.27
N GLY A 98 0.87 -5.38 -9.79
CA GLY A 98 1.66 -6.43 -9.17
C GLY A 98 2.61 -7.12 -10.17
N THR A 99 3.92 -7.02 -9.94
CA THR A 99 4.97 -7.63 -10.79
C THR A 99 5.40 -9.03 -10.33
N GLU A 100 4.97 -9.46 -9.14
CA GLU A 100 5.35 -10.73 -8.52
C GLU A 100 4.95 -11.93 -9.38
N GLY A 101 5.93 -12.78 -9.72
CA GLY A 101 5.69 -14.03 -10.46
C GLY A 101 5.22 -13.84 -11.92
N ARG A 102 5.32 -12.62 -12.47
CA ARG A 102 4.93 -12.32 -13.85
C ARG A 102 6.03 -12.70 -14.84
N GLU A 103 5.61 -13.17 -16.01
CA GLU A 103 6.53 -13.44 -17.11
C GLU A 103 7.08 -12.14 -17.72
N PRO A 104 8.35 -12.13 -18.18
CA PRO A 104 8.95 -10.94 -18.78
C PRO A 104 8.17 -10.35 -19.97
N GLY A 105 7.57 -11.21 -20.80
CA GLY A 105 6.76 -10.76 -21.95
C GLY A 105 5.49 -10.01 -21.53
N TRP A 106 4.84 -10.45 -20.45
CA TRP A 106 3.69 -9.76 -19.89
C TRP A 106 4.08 -8.39 -19.30
N LEU A 107 5.22 -8.32 -18.59
CA LEU A 107 5.75 -7.06 -18.05
C LEU A 107 6.11 -6.07 -19.16
N ALA A 108 6.68 -6.54 -20.28
CA ALA A 108 6.97 -5.72 -21.44
C ALA A 108 5.68 -5.16 -22.06
N HIS A 109 4.65 -5.98 -22.23
CA HIS A 109 3.36 -5.54 -22.76
C HIS A 109 2.68 -4.50 -21.84
N ALA A 110 2.67 -4.74 -20.52
CA ALA A 110 2.15 -3.77 -19.56
C ALA A 110 2.94 -2.46 -19.57
N ARG A 111 4.27 -2.54 -19.77
CA ARG A 111 5.14 -1.35 -19.88
C ARG A 111 4.76 -0.53 -21.10
N ASP A 112 4.60 -1.18 -22.25
CA ASP A 112 4.25 -0.50 -23.50
C ASP A 112 2.87 0.16 -23.39
N ALA A 113 1.92 -0.49 -22.71
CA ALA A 113 0.61 0.11 -22.42
C ALA A 113 0.74 1.36 -21.52
N LEU A 114 1.56 1.30 -20.46
CA LEU A 114 1.83 2.45 -19.59
C LEU A 114 2.57 3.57 -20.33
N GLU A 115 3.57 3.23 -21.15
CA GLU A 115 4.29 4.17 -22.00
C GLU A 115 3.32 4.91 -22.92
N ASN A 116 2.49 4.19 -23.68
CA ASN A 116 1.48 4.79 -24.56
C ASN A 116 0.50 5.68 -23.77
N ALA A 117 0.05 5.24 -22.60
CA ALA A 117 -0.79 6.06 -21.73
C ALA A 117 -0.11 7.39 -21.37
N LEU A 118 1.19 7.40 -21.04
CA LEU A 118 1.92 8.63 -20.75
C LEU A 118 2.13 9.52 -21.99
N GLN A 119 2.33 8.93 -23.17
CA GLN A 119 2.59 9.66 -24.41
C GLN A 119 1.34 10.31 -25.01
N ASP A 120 0.19 9.63 -24.94
CA ASP A 120 -1.02 10.01 -25.67
C ASP A 120 -1.97 10.86 -24.82
N SER A 121 -1.73 10.92 -23.50
CA SER A 121 -2.63 11.58 -22.55
C SER A 121 -2.55 13.11 -22.56
N PHE A 122 -1.37 13.65 -22.84
CA PHE A 122 -1.10 15.08 -22.67
C PHE A 122 -1.00 15.79 -24.01
N ASP A 123 -1.70 16.92 -24.12
CA ASP A 123 -1.47 17.84 -25.24
C ASP A 123 -0.09 18.50 -25.05
N GLU A 124 0.75 18.44 -26.07
CA GLU A 124 2.08 19.03 -26.05
C GLU A 124 2.00 20.53 -26.33
N LEU A 125 2.42 21.35 -25.36
CA LEU A 125 2.28 22.81 -25.41
C LEU A 125 3.63 23.49 -25.17
N ASP A 126 3.96 24.47 -26.00
CA ASP A 126 5.22 25.22 -25.91
C ASP A 126 5.30 26.03 -24.61
N GLU A 127 4.19 26.66 -24.24
CA GLU A 127 4.07 27.48 -23.04
C GLU A 127 3.24 26.80 -21.97
N ASN A 128 3.78 26.78 -20.75
CA ASN A 128 3.21 26.13 -19.58
C ASN A 128 2.73 24.70 -19.90
N PRO A 129 3.65 23.76 -20.18
CA PRO A 129 3.30 22.37 -20.46
C PRO A 129 2.61 21.70 -19.27
N TRP A 130 1.92 20.58 -19.54
CA TRP A 130 1.39 19.72 -18.48
C TRP A 130 2.53 19.09 -17.67
N VAL A 131 2.34 19.05 -16.35
CA VAL A 131 3.25 18.40 -15.41
C VAL A 131 2.52 17.25 -14.73
N LEU A 132 3.17 16.09 -14.74
CA LEU A 132 2.78 14.89 -14.02
C LEU A 132 3.83 14.62 -12.94
N GLN A 133 3.40 14.51 -11.69
CA GLN A 133 4.26 14.09 -10.59
C GLN A 133 3.73 12.79 -10.00
N LEU A 134 4.60 11.80 -9.84
CA LEU A 134 4.30 10.51 -9.24
C LEU A 134 5.09 10.35 -7.95
N TYR A 135 4.39 10.09 -6.86
CA TYR A 135 4.96 9.92 -5.53
C TYR A 135 4.81 8.49 -5.06
N ALA A 136 5.83 7.97 -4.39
CA ALA A 136 5.76 6.69 -3.67
C ALA A 136 6.31 6.83 -2.26
N GLN A 137 5.58 6.30 -1.30
CA GLN A 137 5.94 6.30 0.11
C GLN A 137 5.44 5.02 0.78
N ASP A 138 6.28 4.39 1.59
CA ASP A 138 5.86 3.27 2.42
C ASP A 138 5.33 3.80 3.76
N GLU A 139 4.03 3.63 3.99
CA GLU A 139 3.34 4.14 5.18
C GLU A 139 3.10 3.00 6.19
N PRO A 140 3.54 3.15 7.45
CA PRO A 140 3.35 2.14 8.48
C PRO A 140 1.98 2.21 9.17
N SER A 141 1.05 3.05 8.69
CA SER A 141 -0.32 3.10 9.23
C SER A 141 -1.24 2.12 8.48
N PHE A 142 -2.10 1.46 9.24
CA PHE A 142 -3.17 0.59 8.75
C PHE A 142 -4.56 1.09 9.14
N ASP A 143 -4.69 2.37 9.52
CA ASP A 143 -5.96 2.90 10.04
C ASP A 143 -7.06 2.87 8.99
N GLN A 144 -6.75 3.28 7.75
CA GLN A 144 -7.70 3.19 6.64
C GLN A 144 -8.12 1.74 6.38
N TYR A 145 -7.16 0.79 6.38
CA TYR A 145 -7.47 -0.63 6.23
C TYR A 145 -8.37 -1.14 7.38
N MET A 146 -8.09 -0.76 8.63
CA MET A 146 -8.92 -1.15 9.77
C MET A 146 -10.33 -0.59 9.69
N GLN A 147 -10.50 0.62 9.13
CA GLN A 147 -11.82 1.19 8.86
C GLN A 147 -12.56 0.37 7.80
N THR A 148 -11.91 0.08 6.66
CA THR A 148 -12.47 -0.78 5.61
C THR A 148 -12.88 -2.14 6.17
N LEU A 149 -12.05 -2.78 6.99
CA LEU A 149 -12.36 -4.07 7.61
C LEU A 149 -13.59 -3.99 8.53
N ARG A 150 -13.73 -2.93 9.34
CA ARG A 150 -14.91 -2.74 10.20
C ARG A 150 -16.18 -2.58 9.39
N ASP A 151 -16.13 -1.77 8.33
CA ASP A 151 -17.29 -1.49 7.48
C ASP A 151 -17.72 -2.73 6.68
N TYR A 152 -16.75 -3.60 6.35
CA TYR A 152 -16.96 -4.85 5.62
C TYR A 152 -17.63 -5.97 6.42
N VAL A 153 -17.63 -5.92 7.76
CA VAL A 153 -18.24 -6.94 8.61
C VAL A 153 -19.73 -7.10 8.28
N GLN A 154 -20.17 -8.34 8.06
CA GLN A 154 -21.57 -8.64 7.71
C GLN A 154 -22.52 -8.30 8.86
N PRO A 155 -23.75 -7.81 8.56
CA PRO A 155 -24.71 -7.39 9.59
C PRO A 155 -24.92 -8.40 10.72
N ARG A 156 -24.98 -9.70 10.42
CA ARG A 156 -25.17 -10.77 11.41
C ARG A 156 -23.96 -11.02 12.35
N ALA A 157 -22.78 -10.52 11.99
CA ALA A 157 -21.55 -10.66 12.76
C ALA A 157 -21.18 -9.38 13.54
N ARG A 158 -21.74 -8.23 13.15
CA ARG A 158 -21.51 -6.93 13.81
C ARG A 158 -21.85 -6.96 15.30
N SER A 159 -21.02 -6.27 16.09
CA SER A 159 -21.20 -6.12 17.54
C SER A 159 -21.24 -7.44 18.34
N THR A 160 -20.79 -8.55 17.75
CA THR A 160 -20.66 -9.80 18.48
C THR A 160 -19.34 -9.86 19.23
N ALA A 161 -19.32 -10.52 20.40
CA ALA A 161 -18.11 -10.61 21.22
C ALA A 161 -16.90 -11.20 20.46
N PHE A 162 -17.14 -12.13 19.54
CA PHE A 162 -16.10 -12.70 18.69
C PHE A 162 -15.50 -11.65 17.74
N THR A 163 -16.36 -10.93 17.02
CA THR A 163 -15.95 -9.92 16.03
C THR A 163 -15.25 -8.74 16.69
N GLU A 164 -15.78 -8.21 17.79
CA GLU A 164 -15.15 -7.11 18.52
C GLU A 164 -13.77 -7.50 19.07
N PHE A 165 -13.63 -8.73 19.57
CA PHE A 165 -12.34 -9.26 20.01
C PHE A 165 -11.36 -9.33 18.82
N TYR A 166 -11.80 -9.89 17.70
CA TYR A 166 -10.98 -10.03 16.50
C TYR A 166 -10.50 -8.67 15.98
N LEU A 167 -11.40 -7.71 15.78
CA LEU A 167 -11.06 -6.37 15.28
C LEU A 167 -10.04 -5.65 16.20
N ARG A 168 -10.24 -5.74 17.52
CA ARG A 168 -9.29 -5.16 18.49
C ARG A 168 -7.93 -5.84 18.44
N PHE A 169 -7.90 -7.18 18.44
CA PHE A 169 -6.65 -7.94 18.44
C PHE A 169 -5.90 -7.78 17.11
N PHE A 170 -6.61 -7.78 15.99
CA PHE A 170 -6.01 -7.57 14.67
C PHE A 170 -5.45 -6.15 14.53
N GLY A 171 -6.18 -5.13 15.01
CA GLY A 171 -5.64 -3.76 15.07
C GLY A 171 -4.38 -3.66 15.93
N HIS A 172 -4.32 -4.35 17.07
CA HIS A 172 -3.09 -4.44 17.87
C HIS A 172 -1.95 -5.14 17.11
N HIS A 173 -2.25 -6.24 16.42
CA HIS A 173 -1.29 -6.97 15.60
C HIS A 173 -0.70 -6.08 14.49
N LEU A 174 -1.53 -5.36 13.75
CA LEU A 174 -1.09 -4.44 12.68
C LEU A 174 -0.13 -3.37 13.21
N ARG A 175 -0.41 -2.78 14.37
CA ARG A 175 0.51 -1.82 15.01
C ARG A 175 1.83 -2.48 15.43
N ALA A 176 1.77 -3.71 15.95
CA ALA A 176 2.96 -4.44 16.39
C ALA A 176 3.91 -4.79 15.23
N VAL A 177 3.35 -5.15 14.07
CA VAL A 177 4.15 -5.46 12.87
C VAL A 177 4.69 -4.21 12.17
N ALA A 178 4.07 -3.04 12.39
CA ALA A 178 4.46 -1.77 11.77
C ALA A 178 5.57 -0.99 12.49
N LYS A 179 6.16 -1.57 13.55
CA LYS A 179 7.19 -0.90 14.36
C LYS A 179 8.42 -0.49 13.53
N PRO A 180 9.05 0.67 13.82
CA PRO A 180 10.31 1.06 13.18
C PRO A 180 11.39 -0.01 13.35
N GLY A 181 12.23 -0.18 12.33
CA GLY A 181 13.26 -1.22 12.28
C GLY A 181 12.77 -2.61 11.87
N GLY A 182 11.47 -2.80 11.63
CA GLY A 182 10.88 -4.07 11.20
C GLY A 182 10.68 -5.10 12.32
N LEU A 183 9.90 -6.14 12.02
CA LEU A 183 9.55 -7.21 12.95
C LEU A 183 10.61 -8.29 13.03
N PHE A 184 11.13 -8.73 11.89
CA PHE A 184 12.18 -9.75 11.75
C PHE A 184 12.97 -9.51 10.46
N GLU A 185 14.13 -10.14 10.33
CA GLU A 185 14.90 -10.16 9.09
C GLU A 185 14.57 -11.43 8.31
N ASP A 186 14.09 -11.29 7.08
CA ASP A 186 13.85 -12.42 6.19
C ASP A 186 15.14 -12.81 5.48
N THR A 187 15.81 -13.83 5.97
CA THR A 187 17.11 -14.28 5.44
C THR A 187 17.00 -15.16 4.19
N VAL A 188 15.79 -15.55 3.78
CA VAL A 188 15.56 -16.56 2.75
C VAL A 188 15.15 -15.94 1.42
N VAL A 189 14.14 -15.07 1.42
CA VAL A 189 13.54 -14.55 0.17
C VAL A 189 14.00 -13.13 -0.12
N THR A 190 13.68 -12.19 0.76
CA THR A 190 13.95 -10.76 0.52
C THR A 190 15.35 -10.35 0.95
N ARG A 191 15.95 -11.02 1.95
CA ARG A 191 17.21 -10.61 2.62
C ARG A 191 17.13 -9.19 3.17
N LEU A 192 15.95 -8.79 3.64
CA LEU A 192 15.64 -7.48 4.19
C LEU A 192 14.85 -7.60 5.50
N ARG A 193 14.75 -6.50 6.22
CA ARG A 193 13.91 -6.39 7.41
C ARG A 193 12.45 -6.29 6.97
N TRP A 194 11.64 -7.26 7.38
CA TRP A 194 10.21 -7.25 7.09
C TRP A 194 9.47 -6.36 8.09
N ARG A 195 8.63 -5.46 7.61
CA ARG A 195 7.81 -4.53 8.39
C ARG A 195 6.42 -4.48 7.80
N GLY A 196 5.38 -4.44 8.63
CA GLY A 196 4.04 -4.13 8.18
C GLY A 196 3.94 -2.68 7.71
N GLN A 197 3.73 -2.47 6.41
CA GLN A 197 3.62 -1.15 5.81
C GLN A 197 2.91 -1.24 4.46
N THR A 198 2.25 -0.17 4.05
CA THR A 198 1.55 -0.09 2.76
C THR A 198 2.26 0.90 1.86
N ARG A 199 2.64 0.45 0.66
CA ARG A 199 3.16 1.35 -0.37
C ARG A 199 2.00 2.16 -0.95
N ARG A 200 2.02 3.47 -0.69
CA ARG A 200 1.06 4.44 -1.23
C ARG A 200 1.66 5.11 -2.44
N VAL A 201 0.94 5.06 -3.55
CA VAL A 201 1.33 5.69 -4.80
C VAL A 201 0.34 6.80 -5.11
N ARG A 202 0.85 8.02 -5.31
CA ARG A 202 0.03 9.20 -5.56
C ARG A 202 0.45 9.86 -6.86
N MET A 203 -0.52 10.37 -7.60
CA MET A 203 -0.31 11.02 -8.89
C MET A 203 -0.92 12.42 -8.85
N VAL A 204 -0.14 13.41 -9.28
CA VAL A 204 -0.55 14.81 -9.33
C VAL A 204 -0.40 15.30 -10.76
N VAL A 205 -1.48 15.82 -11.34
CA VAL A 205 -1.50 16.37 -12.70
C VAL A 205 -1.90 17.83 -12.61
N TYR A 206 -1.10 18.72 -13.17
CA TYR A 206 -1.41 20.14 -13.15
C TYR A 206 -0.78 20.87 -14.34
N ARG A 207 -1.24 22.10 -14.55
CA ARG A 207 -0.71 23.02 -15.55
C ARG A 207 -0.82 24.44 -15.04
N ARG A 208 0.21 25.27 -15.31
CA ARG A 208 0.19 26.70 -15.01
C ARG A 208 -0.60 27.46 -16.08
N ALA A 209 -1.45 28.40 -15.67
CA ALA A 209 -2.23 29.22 -16.58
C ALA A 209 -1.30 30.24 -17.28
N ALA A 210 -1.42 30.35 -18.61
CA ALA A 210 -0.87 31.47 -19.36
C ALA A 210 -1.95 32.55 -19.40
N GLY A 211 -1.70 33.73 -18.84
CA GLY A 211 -2.70 34.78 -18.57
C GLY A 211 -3.55 35.31 -19.74
N GLN A 212 -3.56 34.72 -20.93
CA GLN A 212 -4.54 34.99 -22.00
C GLN A 212 -4.87 33.75 -22.87
N ALA A 213 -6.16 33.63 -23.20
CA ALA A 213 -6.82 32.79 -24.20
C ALA A 213 -6.87 31.26 -23.94
N ASN A 214 -7.94 30.84 -23.23
CA ASN A 214 -8.51 29.51 -23.34
C ASN A 214 -8.61 29.11 -24.83
N ARG A 215 -7.84 28.11 -25.27
CA ARG A 215 -8.09 27.46 -26.56
C ARG A 215 -9.56 27.00 -26.53
N ARG A 216 -10.43 27.63 -27.32
CA ARG A 216 -11.87 27.30 -27.47
C ARG A 216 -12.78 27.62 -26.27
N GLY A 217 -12.39 28.48 -25.35
CA GLY A 217 -13.28 28.93 -24.26
C GLY A 217 -13.50 27.93 -23.11
N GLN A 218 -12.78 26.81 -23.08
CA GLN A 218 -12.81 25.83 -21.98
C GLN A 218 -12.12 26.37 -20.74
N THR A 219 -12.67 26.14 -19.55
CA THR A 219 -12.02 26.55 -18.29
C THR A 219 -10.79 25.68 -17.97
N PRO A 220 -9.83 26.16 -17.16
CA PRO A 220 -8.69 25.34 -16.71
C PRO A 220 -9.10 24.00 -16.09
N GLU A 221 -10.18 23.99 -15.30
CA GLU A 221 -10.80 22.80 -14.71
C GLU A 221 -11.28 21.80 -15.76
N GLN A 222 -11.97 22.28 -16.80
CA GLN A 222 -12.45 21.44 -17.90
C GLN A 222 -11.27 20.82 -18.67
N MET A 223 -10.24 21.61 -18.97
CA MET A 223 -9.04 21.12 -19.65
C MET A 223 -8.32 20.05 -18.81
N LEU A 224 -8.17 20.29 -17.50
CA LEU A 224 -7.57 19.35 -16.55
C LEU A 224 -8.35 18.03 -16.54
N ASN A 225 -9.67 18.08 -16.44
CA ASN A 225 -10.50 16.88 -16.40
C ASN A 225 -10.44 16.08 -17.70
N ILE A 226 -10.44 16.72 -18.87
CA ILE A 226 -10.27 16.02 -20.16
C ILE A 226 -8.95 15.24 -20.23
N VAL A 227 -7.84 15.88 -19.86
CA VAL A 227 -6.51 15.25 -19.85
C VAL A 227 -6.46 14.11 -18.84
N CYS A 228 -7.01 14.34 -17.65
CA CYS A 228 -7.06 13.34 -16.59
C CYS A 228 -7.92 12.13 -16.95
N ASP A 229 -9.06 12.32 -17.62
CA ASP A 229 -9.93 11.23 -18.06
C ASP A 229 -9.23 10.36 -19.11
N ARG A 230 -8.53 11.00 -20.07
CA ARG A 230 -7.69 10.31 -21.05
C ARG A 230 -6.58 9.49 -20.37
N LEU A 231 -5.89 10.10 -19.41
CA LEU A 231 -4.83 9.45 -18.63
C LEU A 231 -5.36 8.28 -17.81
N CYS A 232 -6.44 8.47 -17.07
CA CYS A 232 -7.04 7.40 -16.26
C CYS A 232 -7.53 6.25 -17.15
N GLY A 233 -8.10 6.54 -18.31
CA GLY A 233 -8.47 5.52 -19.31
C GLY A 233 -7.25 4.74 -19.82
N GLY A 234 -6.16 5.44 -20.14
CA GLY A 234 -4.90 4.81 -20.55
C GLY A 234 -4.28 3.94 -19.45
N LEU A 235 -4.25 4.44 -18.21
CA LEU A 235 -3.76 3.69 -17.05
C LEU A 235 -4.61 2.43 -16.79
N ALA A 236 -5.94 2.54 -16.88
CA ALA A 236 -6.84 1.40 -16.71
C ALA A 236 -6.58 0.30 -17.76
N ASN A 237 -6.29 0.67 -19.01
CA ASN A 237 -5.90 -0.28 -20.05
C ASN A 237 -4.56 -0.98 -19.75
N ALA A 238 -3.65 -0.31 -19.04
CA ALA A 238 -2.41 -0.89 -18.53
C ALA A 238 -2.61 -1.70 -17.23
N GLY A 239 -3.85 -1.84 -16.74
CA GLY A 239 -4.18 -2.55 -15.51
C GLY A 239 -3.92 -1.76 -14.22
N ILE A 240 -3.70 -0.45 -14.31
CA ILE A 240 -3.44 0.44 -13.18
C ILE A 240 -4.72 1.20 -12.85
N GLN A 241 -5.19 1.07 -11.61
CA GLN A 241 -6.39 1.77 -11.16
C GLN A 241 -6.01 3.12 -10.56
N ALA A 242 -6.76 4.17 -10.93
CA ALA A 242 -6.58 5.52 -10.40
C ALA A 242 -7.87 5.99 -9.72
N ARG A 243 -7.77 6.41 -8.45
CA ARG A 243 -8.87 7.00 -7.69
C ARG A 243 -8.61 8.49 -7.50
N ARG A 244 -9.49 9.35 -8.00
CA ARG A 244 -9.43 10.81 -7.76
C ARG A 244 -9.56 11.08 -6.25
N MET A 245 -8.62 11.83 -5.70
CA MET A 245 -8.60 12.23 -4.29
C MET A 245 -9.52 13.43 -4.03
N VAL A 246 -10.17 13.46 -2.87
CA VAL A 246 -10.94 14.62 -2.38
C VAL A 246 -10.11 15.49 -1.43
N ALA A 247 -10.64 16.64 -0.99
CA ALA A 247 -9.97 17.55 -0.06
C ALA A 247 -9.40 16.82 1.17
N ALA A 248 -10.19 15.94 1.79
CA ALA A 248 -9.78 15.17 2.95
C ALA A 248 -8.61 14.22 2.69
N ASP A 249 -8.59 13.55 1.52
CA ASP A 249 -7.49 12.66 1.12
C ASP A 249 -6.18 13.47 0.94
N VAL A 250 -6.25 14.62 0.27
CA VAL A 250 -5.08 15.49 0.02
C VAL A 250 -4.56 16.08 1.33
N HIS A 251 -5.48 16.53 2.19
CA HIS A 251 -5.15 17.09 3.49
C HIS A 251 -4.48 16.05 4.39
N ASP A 252 -5.01 14.83 4.54
CA ASP A 252 -4.39 13.79 5.38
C ASP A 252 -2.96 13.45 4.92
N TRP A 253 -2.74 13.36 3.60
CA TRP A 253 -1.41 13.13 3.06
C TRP A 253 -0.42 14.24 3.42
N LEU A 254 -0.76 15.50 3.13
CA LEU A 254 0.13 16.63 3.35
C LEU A 254 0.28 16.98 4.84
N LEU A 255 -0.76 16.77 5.65
CA LEU A 255 -0.72 16.95 7.10
C LEU A 255 0.37 16.07 7.73
N ARG A 256 0.43 14.78 7.35
CA ARG A 256 1.45 13.82 7.83
C ARG A 256 2.84 14.10 7.27
N TRP A 257 2.94 14.75 6.11
CA TRP A 257 4.21 15.20 5.54
C TRP A 257 4.82 16.33 6.38
N PHE A 258 4.03 17.37 6.69
CA PHE A 258 4.51 18.58 7.37
C PHE A 258 4.42 18.52 8.89
N ASN A 259 3.75 17.52 9.46
CA ASN A 259 3.70 17.26 10.90
C ASN A 259 4.14 15.82 11.17
N PRO A 260 5.42 15.46 10.94
CA PRO A 260 5.91 14.09 11.09
C PRO A 260 5.97 13.60 12.55
N ARG A 261 6.05 14.53 13.50
CA ARG A 261 6.21 14.27 14.94
C ARG A 261 5.50 15.35 15.77
N PRO A 262 4.18 15.51 15.65
CA PRO A 262 3.45 16.54 16.38
C PRO A 262 3.56 16.25 17.88
N THR A 263 3.96 17.26 18.66
CA THR A 263 4.19 17.12 20.12
C THR A 263 3.13 17.80 20.98
N MET A 264 2.15 18.49 20.37
CA MET A 264 1.13 19.27 21.08
C MET A 264 0.28 18.47 22.05
N LEU A 265 0.03 17.19 21.77
CA LEU A 265 -0.74 16.28 22.64
C LEU A 265 0.14 15.36 23.48
N GLY A 266 1.46 15.46 23.34
CA GLY A 266 2.46 14.54 23.90
C GLY A 266 3.37 13.94 22.81
N PRO A 267 4.52 13.34 23.18
CA PRO A 267 5.52 12.85 22.24
C PRO A 267 5.32 11.39 21.78
N GLY A 268 4.30 10.70 22.31
CA GLY A 268 4.08 9.28 22.05
C GLY A 268 3.33 9.00 20.75
N ALA A 269 3.35 7.74 20.31
CA ALA A 269 2.74 7.32 19.05
C ALA A 269 1.21 7.38 19.11
N GLU A 270 0.59 7.09 20.26
CA GLU A 270 -0.87 7.18 20.42
C GLU A 270 -1.35 8.64 20.39
N GLU A 271 -0.61 9.54 21.04
CA GLU A 271 -0.88 10.97 21.01
C GLU A 271 -0.73 11.56 19.61
N ARG A 272 0.24 11.06 18.83
CA ARG A 272 0.41 11.43 17.42
C ARG A 272 -0.78 11.00 16.56
N GLU A 273 -1.24 9.76 16.66
CA GLU A 273 -2.42 9.33 15.89
C GLU A 273 -3.68 10.09 16.34
N ARG A 274 -3.80 10.40 17.65
CA ARG A 274 -4.87 11.26 18.16
C ARG A 274 -4.79 12.68 17.58
N PHE A 275 -3.60 13.23 17.39
CA PHE A 275 -3.40 14.52 16.72
C PHE A 275 -3.94 14.47 15.29
N TYR A 276 -3.56 13.48 14.48
CA TYR A 276 -4.07 13.36 13.11
C TYR A 276 -5.59 13.18 13.06
N ALA A 277 -6.17 12.44 14.00
CA ALA A 277 -7.62 12.30 14.09
C ALA A 277 -8.34 13.61 14.42
N LEU A 278 -7.75 14.48 15.25
CA LEU A 278 -8.32 15.78 15.63
C LEU A 278 -8.08 16.86 14.57
N ALA A 279 -6.94 16.80 13.88
CA ALA A 279 -6.56 17.73 12.82
C ALA A 279 -7.09 17.31 11.43
N ARG A 280 -7.92 16.26 11.36
CA ARG A 280 -8.50 15.77 10.10
C ARG A 280 -9.30 16.87 9.41
N TYR A 281 -9.39 16.78 8.08
CA TYR A 281 -10.23 17.69 7.31
C TYR A 281 -11.69 17.56 7.80
N PRO A 282 -12.42 18.68 8.00
CA PRO A 282 -13.79 18.64 8.51
C PRO A 282 -14.72 17.84 7.59
N ASP A 283 -15.65 17.08 8.19
CA ASP A 283 -16.75 16.48 7.45
C ASP A 283 -17.79 17.57 7.14
N GLU A 284 -18.44 17.50 5.98
CA GLU A 284 -19.59 18.35 5.67
C GLU A 284 -20.74 17.99 6.63
N VAL A 285 -21.28 18.98 7.36
CA VAL A 285 -22.40 18.76 8.28
C VAL A 285 -23.73 18.79 7.53
N GLU A 286 -23.83 19.67 6.53
CA GLU A 286 -24.94 19.74 5.58
C GLU A 286 -24.43 19.66 4.14
N GLU A 287 -25.19 18.98 3.26
CA GLU A 287 -24.80 18.82 1.85
C GLU A 287 -24.77 20.20 1.16
N GLY A 288 -23.58 20.60 0.69
CA GLY A 288 -23.36 21.92 0.08
C GLY A 288 -23.09 23.05 1.08
N GLU A 289 -22.78 22.73 2.34
CA GLU A 289 -22.29 23.70 3.32
C GLU A 289 -21.03 24.40 2.78
N ILE A 290 -21.11 25.73 2.66
CA ILE A 290 -19.97 26.55 2.27
C ILE A 290 -19.26 26.96 3.55
N GLU A 291 -17.98 26.61 3.65
CA GLU A 291 -17.15 27.04 4.78
C GLU A 291 -17.14 28.57 4.88
N LEU A 292 -17.38 29.10 6.09
CA LEU A 292 -17.21 30.53 6.34
C LEU A 292 -15.77 30.93 6.02
N ALA A 293 -15.58 32.04 5.29
CA ALA A 293 -14.26 32.54 4.91
C ALA A 293 -13.38 32.73 6.15
N SER A 294 -12.52 31.75 6.45
CA SER A 294 -11.66 31.73 7.63
C SER A 294 -10.43 32.63 7.48
N GLY A 295 -10.23 33.19 6.28
CA GLY A 295 -9.03 33.96 5.92
C GLY A 295 -7.76 33.12 5.81
N ARG A 296 -7.86 31.79 5.91
CA ARG A 296 -6.75 30.84 5.79
C ARG A 296 -6.94 29.95 4.58
N ASP A 297 -5.97 29.99 3.67
CA ASP A 297 -5.92 29.09 2.52
C ASP A 297 -5.65 27.63 2.93
N PHE A 298 -5.79 26.71 1.98
CA PHE A 298 -5.59 25.28 2.19
C PHE A 298 -4.19 24.97 2.74
N SER A 299 -3.15 25.65 2.24
CA SER A 299 -1.76 25.45 2.66
C SER A 299 -1.54 25.80 4.12
N GLN A 300 -2.06 26.92 4.59
CA GLN A 300 -1.91 27.39 5.97
C GLN A 300 -2.54 26.43 7.00
N ARG A 301 -3.60 25.71 6.63
CA ARG A 301 -4.28 24.74 7.52
C ARG A 301 -3.42 23.52 7.85
N LEU A 302 -2.39 23.25 7.05
CA LEU A 302 -1.50 22.10 7.25
C LEU A 302 -0.49 22.33 8.39
N PHE A 303 -0.26 23.57 8.82
CA PHE A 303 0.82 23.90 9.74
C PHE A 303 0.31 24.21 11.14
N PHE A 304 0.68 23.35 12.09
CA PHE A 304 0.42 23.56 13.52
C PHE A 304 1.66 24.08 14.25
N GLY A 305 2.85 23.77 13.74
CA GLY A 305 4.13 24.36 14.15
C GLY A 305 4.72 25.22 13.03
N GLN A 306 5.58 26.19 13.39
CA GLN A 306 6.30 26.99 12.41
C GLN A 306 7.48 26.19 11.83
N PRO A 307 7.54 25.98 10.51
CA PRO A 307 8.72 25.40 9.88
C PRO A 307 9.95 26.28 10.06
N ARG A 308 11.13 25.67 10.21
CA ARG A 308 12.42 26.36 10.29
C ARG A 308 13.30 25.96 9.10
N SER A 309 13.93 26.92 8.45
CA SER A 309 15.03 26.64 7.51
C SER A 309 16.38 26.77 8.19
N ASP A 310 17.32 25.95 7.74
CA ASP A 310 18.74 26.07 8.06
C ASP A 310 19.51 26.18 6.73
N ALA A 311 19.91 27.40 6.38
CA ALA A 311 20.58 27.65 5.09
C ALA A 311 22.03 27.17 5.07
N GLU A 312 22.68 27.06 6.24
CA GLU A 312 24.04 26.57 6.37
C GLU A 312 24.10 25.06 6.11
N HIS A 313 23.15 24.31 6.70
CA HIS A 313 23.05 22.86 6.52
C HIS A 313 22.14 22.44 5.36
N GLY A 314 21.45 23.40 4.73
CA GLY A 314 20.56 23.17 3.61
C GLY A 314 19.30 22.35 3.94
N THR A 315 18.81 22.42 5.18
CA THR A 315 17.73 21.56 5.69
C THR A 315 16.48 22.34 6.08
N TRP A 316 15.32 21.71 5.88
CA TRP A 316 14.04 22.16 6.43
C TRP A 316 13.72 21.39 7.70
N TYR A 317 13.12 22.05 8.67
CA TYR A 317 12.72 21.45 9.94
C TYR A 317 11.19 21.49 10.09
N PHE A 318 10.60 20.31 10.25
CA PHE A 318 9.18 20.12 10.57
C PHE A 318 9.09 19.30 11.86
N ASP A 319 8.37 19.80 12.87
CA ASP A 319 8.32 19.21 14.22
C ASP A 319 9.71 18.93 14.84
N GLY A 320 10.69 19.79 14.55
CA GLY A 320 12.07 19.64 15.01
C GLY A 320 12.86 18.52 14.31
N MET A 321 12.29 17.85 13.31
CA MET A 321 12.97 16.84 12.50
C MET A 321 13.58 17.49 11.24
N PRO A 322 14.88 17.33 10.97
CA PRO A 322 15.49 17.83 9.75
C PRO A 322 15.10 16.99 8.53
N HIS A 323 14.86 17.67 7.42
CA HIS A 323 14.46 17.13 6.13
C HIS A 323 15.38 17.65 5.02
N ARG A 324 15.64 16.79 4.04
CA ARG A 324 16.45 17.07 2.84
C ARG A 324 15.81 16.38 1.64
N VAL A 325 16.13 16.88 0.44
CA VAL A 325 15.83 16.19 -0.81
C VAL A 325 17.14 15.82 -1.51
N LEU A 326 17.21 14.61 -2.06
CA LEU A 326 18.30 14.14 -2.90
C LEU A 326 17.80 14.01 -4.34
N VAL A 327 18.42 14.74 -5.27
CA VAL A 327 18.03 14.75 -6.68
C VAL A 327 18.92 13.81 -7.48
N THR A 328 18.37 13.13 -8.48
CA THR A 328 19.14 12.29 -9.40
C THR A 328 19.82 13.15 -10.48
N ASP A 329 21.15 13.12 -10.56
CA ASP A 329 21.98 13.79 -11.58
C ASP A 329 21.92 13.08 -12.94
N ARG A 330 21.97 11.75 -12.99
CA ARG A 330 21.81 11.03 -14.27
C ARG A 330 21.49 9.56 -14.06
N LEU A 331 20.92 8.95 -15.09
CA LEU A 331 20.81 7.51 -15.21
C LEU A 331 22.10 6.98 -15.85
N ARG A 332 22.83 6.11 -15.15
CA ARG A 332 24.07 5.47 -15.65
C ARG A 332 23.80 4.33 -16.63
N MET A 333 22.59 3.79 -16.57
CA MET A 333 22.12 2.72 -17.44
C MET A 333 20.61 2.92 -17.69
N PRO A 334 20.08 2.44 -18.83
CA PRO A 334 18.65 2.47 -19.08
C PRO A 334 17.88 1.71 -17.97
N PRO A 335 16.82 2.31 -17.39
CA PRO A 335 16.06 1.66 -16.33
C PRO A 335 15.22 0.51 -16.88
N GLY A 336 15.15 -0.61 -16.16
CA GLY A 336 14.28 -1.75 -16.50
C GLY A 336 12.83 -1.54 -16.06
N THR A 337 11.90 -2.38 -16.54
CA THR A 337 10.49 -2.33 -16.09
C THR A 337 10.39 -2.51 -14.59
N GLY A 338 9.76 -1.56 -13.88
CA GLY A 338 9.65 -1.61 -12.42
C GLY A 338 10.96 -1.38 -11.68
N HIS A 339 11.90 -0.63 -12.25
CA HIS A 339 13.27 -0.47 -11.77
C HIS A 339 13.39 -0.14 -10.27
N LEU A 340 12.46 0.68 -9.76
CA LEU A 340 12.45 1.16 -8.38
C LEU A 340 11.52 0.33 -7.49
N THR A 341 10.26 0.20 -7.90
CA THR A 341 9.17 -0.28 -7.05
C THR A 341 8.66 -1.67 -7.44
N GLY A 342 9.07 -2.19 -8.59
CA GLY A 342 8.76 -3.54 -9.03
C GLY A 342 9.68 -4.58 -8.37
N GLU A 343 9.14 -5.79 -8.18
CA GLU A 343 9.89 -6.89 -7.60
C GLU A 343 10.88 -7.45 -8.62
N THR A 344 12.17 -7.39 -8.28
CA THR A 344 13.27 -7.84 -9.13
C THR A 344 14.10 -8.90 -8.44
N ARG A 345 14.71 -9.79 -9.22
CA ARG A 345 15.65 -10.80 -8.70
C ARG A 345 17.07 -10.24 -8.73
N LYS A 346 17.71 -10.17 -7.56
CA LYS A 346 19.10 -9.73 -7.38
C LYS A 346 19.90 -10.83 -6.68
N GLY A 347 20.64 -11.61 -7.47
CA GLY A 347 21.26 -12.85 -6.98
C GLY A 347 20.17 -13.84 -6.52
N ASP A 348 20.27 -14.29 -5.27
CA ASP A 348 19.25 -15.16 -4.65
C ASP A 348 18.06 -14.38 -4.07
N ALA A 349 18.23 -13.08 -3.82
CA ALA A 349 17.20 -12.26 -3.18
C ALA A 349 16.14 -11.80 -4.18
N ILE A 350 14.90 -11.75 -3.73
CA ILE A 350 13.77 -11.21 -4.49
C ILE A 350 13.13 -10.11 -3.66
N ASN A 351 13.33 -8.85 -4.06
CA ASN A 351 12.83 -7.66 -3.38
C ASN A 351 12.63 -6.51 -4.38
N THR A 352 12.04 -5.40 -3.90
CA THR A 352 12.04 -4.15 -4.66
C THR A 352 13.25 -3.31 -4.24
N LEU A 353 13.78 -2.48 -5.14
CA LEU A 353 14.86 -1.55 -4.76
C LEU A 353 14.39 -0.56 -3.68
N PHE A 354 13.13 -0.13 -3.78
CA PHE A 354 12.54 0.80 -2.82
C PHE A 354 12.53 0.26 -1.38
N ASP A 355 12.40 -1.06 -1.19
CA ASP A 355 12.49 -1.68 0.15
C ASP A 355 13.88 -1.57 0.79
N GLN A 356 14.92 -1.27 0.00
CA GLN A 356 16.30 -1.11 0.48
C GLN A 356 16.60 0.34 0.87
N MET A 357 15.74 1.29 0.49
CA MET A 357 15.91 2.69 0.82
C MET A 357 15.66 2.93 2.32
N PRO A 358 16.21 4.00 2.91
CA PRO A 358 15.92 4.33 4.31
C PRO A 358 14.42 4.43 4.58
N GLU A 359 14.01 4.09 5.81
CA GLU A 359 12.62 4.27 6.25
C GLU A 359 12.16 5.72 6.04
N ASP A 360 10.86 5.90 5.78
CA ASP A 360 10.23 7.19 5.52
C ASP A 360 10.68 7.92 4.23
N THR A 361 11.51 7.30 3.39
CA THR A 361 11.87 7.86 2.08
C THR A 361 10.62 8.07 1.23
N THR A 362 10.50 9.27 0.64
CA THR A 362 9.43 9.55 -0.33
C THR A 362 10.03 9.86 -1.69
N MET A 363 9.67 9.07 -2.70
CA MET A 363 10.08 9.29 -4.08
C MET A 363 9.18 10.32 -4.75
N CYS A 364 9.74 11.12 -5.65
CA CYS A 364 9.02 11.97 -6.59
C CYS A 364 9.61 11.82 -8.00
N LEU A 365 8.84 11.28 -8.94
CA LEU A 365 9.15 11.28 -10.36
C LEU A 365 8.32 12.37 -11.04
N THR A 366 8.97 13.38 -11.61
CA THR A 366 8.29 14.46 -12.35
C THR A 366 8.50 14.27 -13.84
N MET A 367 7.44 14.40 -14.63
CA MET A 367 7.44 14.41 -16.09
C MET A 367 6.76 15.68 -16.58
N VAL A 368 7.36 16.30 -17.60
CA VAL A 368 6.88 17.53 -18.25
C VAL A 368 6.65 17.21 -19.73
N ALA A 369 5.38 17.24 -20.13
CA ALA A 369 4.94 16.92 -21.50
C ALA A 369 5.38 18.05 -22.46
N THR A 370 6.60 17.92 -22.98
CA THR A 370 7.24 18.92 -23.85
C THR A 370 7.00 18.56 -25.32
N PRO A 371 6.76 19.56 -26.19
CA PRO A 371 6.64 19.35 -27.64
C PRO A 371 7.85 18.65 -28.27
N GLN A 372 7.59 17.62 -29.08
CA GLN A 372 8.66 16.83 -29.70
C GLN A 372 9.51 17.64 -30.68
N ASP A 373 8.93 18.56 -31.44
CA ASP A 373 9.62 19.41 -32.41
C ASP A 373 10.65 20.35 -31.76
N ILE A 374 10.32 20.91 -30.58
CA ILE A 374 11.25 21.71 -29.76
C ILE A 374 12.44 20.85 -29.33
N LEU A 375 12.19 19.62 -28.88
CA LEU A 375 13.25 18.70 -28.45
C LEU A 375 14.11 18.24 -29.62
N GLU A 376 13.52 17.92 -30.77
CA GLU A 376 14.25 17.60 -32.00
C GLU A 376 15.12 18.77 -32.46
N SER A 377 14.60 20.00 -32.43
CA SER A 377 15.37 21.21 -32.74
C SER A 377 16.56 21.38 -31.81
N HIS A 378 16.38 21.13 -30.51
CA HIS A 378 17.45 21.15 -29.53
C HIS A 378 18.50 20.05 -29.79
N LEU A 379 18.09 18.82 -30.12
CA LEU A 379 18.99 17.74 -30.51
C LEU A 379 19.78 18.09 -31.78
N ASN A 380 19.14 18.70 -32.78
CA ASN A 380 19.80 19.17 -33.99
C ASN A 380 20.83 20.27 -33.69
N HIS A 381 20.54 21.16 -32.75
CA HIS A 381 21.49 22.18 -32.30
C HIS A 381 22.69 21.55 -31.57
N LEU A 382 22.46 20.54 -30.73
CA LEU A 382 23.53 19.79 -30.07
C LEU A 382 24.43 19.08 -31.09
N ALA A 383 23.85 18.39 -32.08
CA ALA A 383 24.61 17.77 -33.16
C ALA A 383 25.46 18.78 -33.94
N LYS A 384 24.91 19.96 -34.26
CA LYS A 384 25.66 21.04 -34.94
C LYS A 384 26.79 21.62 -34.10
N LYS A 385 26.71 21.55 -32.77
CA LYS A 385 27.73 22.06 -31.84
C LYS A 385 28.80 21.03 -31.49
N ALA A 386 28.51 19.75 -31.65
CA ALA A 386 29.46 18.65 -31.46
C ALA A 386 30.46 18.57 -32.62
N VAL A 387 31.20 19.66 -32.87
CA VAL A 387 32.19 19.79 -33.96
C VAL A 387 33.58 19.56 -33.37
N GLY A 388 34.20 18.43 -33.74
CA GLY A 388 35.59 18.12 -33.39
C GLY A 388 35.86 16.61 -33.39
N GLU A 389 37.12 16.23 -33.59
CA GLU A 389 37.58 14.82 -33.57
C GLU A 389 37.80 14.29 -32.14
N THR A 390 37.12 14.88 -31.15
CA THR A 390 37.19 14.37 -29.78
C THR A 390 36.19 13.24 -29.61
N LEU A 391 36.58 12.21 -28.85
CA LEU A 391 35.70 11.08 -28.54
C LEU A 391 34.37 11.51 -27.91
N ALA A 392 34.36 12.61 -27.13
CA ALA A 392 33.14 13.17 -26.56
C ALA A 392 32.19 13.77 -27.63
N SER A 393 32.74 14.43 -28.65
CA SER A 393 31.95 14.95 -29.78
C SER A 393 31.36 13.82 -30.62
N GLU A 394 32.16 12.79 -30.92
CA GLU A 394 31.71 11.60 -31.66
C GLU A 394 30.59 10.85 -30.92
N GLN A 395 30.75 10.65 -29.61
CA GLN A 395 29.73 9.99 -28.79
C GLN A 395 28.44 10.83 -28.74
N THR A 396 28.55 12.15 -28.56
CA THR A 396 27.38 13.05 -28.58
C THR A 396 26.62 12.96 -29.90
N LEU A 397 27.33 12.92 -31.04
CA LEU A 397 26.70 12.76 -32.34
C LEU A 397 25.98 11.42 -32.48
N LYS A 398 26.60 10.34 -32.02
CA LYS A 398 26.01 8.99 -32.01
C LYS A 398 24.75 8.95 -31.15
N ASP A 399 24.80 9.49 -29.94
CA ASP A 399 23.67 9.55 -29.00
C ASP A 399 22.51 10.35 -29.60
N VAL A 400 22.79 11.49 -30.26
CA VAL A 400 21.76 12.28 -30.94
C VAL A 400 21.13 11.51 -32.11
N GLN A 401 21.92 10.77 -32.89
CA GLN A 401 21.39 9.95 -33.98
C GLN A 401 20.50 8.81 -33.47
N GLU A 402 20.92 8.13 -32.40
CA GLU A 402 20.13 7.09 -31.74
C GLU A 402 18.82 7.66 -31.17
N ALA A 403 18.89 8.79 -30.46
CA ALA A 403 17.71 9.45 -29.92
C ALA A 403 16.71 9.84 -31.03
N ARG A 404 17.20 10.36 -32.16
CA ARG A 404 16.35 10.66 -33.32
C ARG A 404 15.72 9.42 -33.95
N SER A 405 16.45 8.31 -34.00
CA SER A 405 15.90 7.03 -34.48
C SER A 405 14.76 6.53 -33.61
N LEU A 406 14.87 6.67 -32.29
CA LEU A 406 13.83 6.29 -31.33
C LEU A 406 12.61 7.21 -31.42
N ILE A 407 12.81 8.53 -31.53
CA ILE A 407 11.72 9.50 -31.74
C ILE A 407 10.98 9.19 -33.05
N GLY A 408 11.72 8.91 -34.13
CA GLY A 408 11.14 8.48 -35.40
C GLY A 408 10.38 7.15 -35.35
N SER A 409 10.62 6.33 -34.32
CA SER A 409 9.93 5.07 -34.05
C SER A 409 8.75 5.22 -33.08
N ALA A 410 8.24 6.45 -32.90
CA ALA A 410 7.10 6.81 -32.05
C ALA A 410 7.36 6.72 -30.52
N HIS A 411 8.61 6.75 -30.08
CA HIS A 411 8.97 6.92 -28.67
C HIS A 411 9.21 8.40 -28.35
N LYS A 412 8.29 9.02 -27.63
CA LYS A 412 8.37 10.43 -27.26
C LYS A 412 9.46 10.68 -26.23
N LEU A 413 10.18 11.76 -26.43
CA LEU A 413 11.14 12.30 -25.49
C LEU A 413 10.47 13.40 -24.66
N TYR A 414 10.67 13.39 -23.35
CA TYR A 414 10.15 14.40 -22.44
C TYR A 414 11.24 14.94 -21.53
N ARG A 415 10.88 15.97 -20.75
CA ARG A 415 11.69 16.47 -19.65
C ARG A 415 11.22 15.82 -18.36
N GLY A 416 12.13 15.38 -17.51
CA GLY A 416 11.77 14.78 -16.24
C GLY A 416 12.88 14.83 -15.20
N THR A 417 12.54 14.47 -13.97
CA THR A 417 13.48 14.38 -12.85
C THR A 417 13.03 13.31 -11.86
N LEU A 418 13.98 12.78 -11.10
CA LEU A 418 13.72 11.84 -10.02
C LEU A 418 14.37 12.38 -8.75
N ALA A 419 13.56 12.60 -7.72
CA ALA A 419 13.97 13.14 -6.43
C ALA A 419 13.49 12.25 -5.27
N PHE A 420 14.21 12.29 -4.16
CA PHE A 420 13.92 11.50 -2.96
C PHE A 420 13.97 12.39 -1.73
N TYR A 421 12.88 12.44 -0.99
CA TYR A 421 12.79 13.14 0.28
C TYR A 421 13.21 12.24 1.42
N LEU A 422 14.04 12.78 2.30
CA LEU A 422 14.53 12.13 3.51
C LEU A 422 14.21 12.98 4.73
N ARG A 423 14.08 12.30 5.87
CA ARG A 423 13.99 12.92 7.18
C ARG A 423 14.78 12.13 8.21
N GLY A 424 15.33 12.81 9.21
CA GLY A 424 16.04 12.22 10.35
C GLY A 424 15.44 12.71 11.68
N ARG A 425 15.76 12.04 12.79
CA ARG A 425 15.45 12.58 14.14
C ARG A 425 16.33 13.78 14.48
N ASP A 426 17.55 13.77 13.95
CA ASP A 426 18.58 14.80 14.05
C ASP A 426 19.40 14.82 12.75
N GLU A 427 20.32 15.78 12.63
CA GLU A 427 21.14 15.97 11.42
C GLU A 427 22.07 14.77 11.17
N ALA A 428 22.62 14.18 12.23
CA ALA A 428 23.50 13.02 12.11
C ALA A 428 22.76 11.79 11.53
N GLU A 429 21.52 11.56 11.95
CA GLU A 429 20.68 10.52 11.34
C GLU A 429 20.32 10.86 9.89
N LEU A 430 20.02 12.13 9.60
CA LEU A 430 19.70 12.57 8.25
C LEU A 430 20.87 12.32 7.29
N ASP A 431 22.10 12.68 7.68
CA ASP A 431 23.30 12.49 6.87
C ASP A 431 23.59 10.99 6.65
N ARG A 432 23.45 10.16 7.70
CA ARG A 432 23.57 8.70 7.58
C ARG A 432 22.55 8.13 6.59
N ARG A 433 21.28 8.55 6.67
CA ARG A 433 20.23 8.13 5.72
C ARG A 433 20.52 8.65 4.30
N GLY A 434 21.08 9.85 4.16
CA GLY A 434 21.54 10.41 2.88
C GLY A 434 22.59 9.54 2.21
N LEU A 435 23.62 9.14 2.96
CA LEU A 435 24.66 8.21 2.50
C LEU A 435 24.09 6.83 2.14
N ASP A 436 23.22 6.27 2.98
CA ASP A 436 22.57 4.99 2.73
C ASP A 436 21.75 5.03 1.43
N LEU A 437 20.95 6.08 1.23
CA LEU A 437 20.17 6.28 0.00
C LEU A 437 21.08 6.43 -1.23
N ALA A 438 22.12 7.25 -1.14
CA ALA A 438 23.06 7.47 -2.24
C ALA A 438 23.73 6.16 -2.69
N ASN A 439 24.09 5.29 -1.73
CA ASN A 439 24.65 3.97 -2.03
C ASN A 439 23.64 3.05 -2.74
N VAL A 440 22.39 3.02 -2.27
CA VAL A 440 21.31 2.25 -2.91
C VAL A 440 21.06 2.74 -4.34
N MET A 441 21.01 4.06 -4.54
CA MET A 441 20.86 4.69 -5.85
C MET A 441 21.98 4.32 -6.80
N LEU A 442 23.25 4.46 -6.38
CA LEU A 442 24.41 4.15 -7.22
C LEU A 442 24.43 2.68 -7.66
N ASN A 443 24.08 1.76 -6.75
CA ASN A 443 23.97 0.33 -7.06
C ASN A 443 22.82 0.01 -8.02
N ALA A 444 21.84 0.90 -8.14
CA ALA A 444 20.74 0.80 -9.09
C ALA A 444 20.99 1.57 -10.40
N GLY A 445 22.21 2.09 -10.61
CA GLY A 445 22.53 2.89 -11.80
C GLY A 445 21.91 4.29 -11.79
N LEU A 446 21.49 4.79 -10.62
CA LEU A 446 21.02 6.14 -10.42
C LEU A 446 22.15 6.94 -9.77
N GLN A 447 22.63 7.98 -10.44
CA GLN A 447 23.66 8.83 -9.86
C GLN A 447 22.98 9.97 -9.10
N PRO A 448 23.09 10.05 -7.77
CA PRO A 448 22.61 11.22 -7.03
C PRO A 448 23.53 12.43 -7.27
N VAL A 449 22.95 13.62 -7.19
CA VAL A 449 23.72 14.86 -6.99
C VAL A 449 24.41 14.74 -5.63
N ARG A 450 25.71 15.04 -5.57
CA ARG A 450 26.43 15.02 -4.28
C ARG A 450 25.93 16.16 -3.42
N GLU A 451 25.90 15.95 -2.12
CA GLU A 451 25.36 16.94 -1.18
C GLU A 451 26.10 18.28 -1.28
N ASP A 452 27.43 18.26 -1.37
CA ASP A 452 28.27 19.45 -1.54
C ASP A 452 28.08 20.15 -2.91
N ASP A 453 27.55 19.44 -3.91
CA ASP A 453 27.33 19.96 -5.27
C ASP A 453 25.90 20.51 -5.44
N GLU A 454 24.98 20.27 -4.50
CA GLU A 454 23.61 20.79 -4.55
C GLU A 454 23.59 22.29 -4.22
N VAL A 455 23.40 23.11 -5.25
CA VAL A 455 23.55 24.58 -5.16
C VAL A 455 22.50 25.25 -4.28
N ALA A 456 21.28 24.71 -4.22
CA ALA A 456 20.18 25.33 -3.48
C ALA A 456 19.23 24.27 -2.89
N PRO A 457 19.66 23.52 -1.86
CA PRO A 457 18.93 22.36 -1.34
C PRO A 457 17.55 22.73 -0.78
N LEU A 458 17.42 23.88 -0.11
CA LEU A 458 16.13 24.38 0.39
C LEU A 458 15.13 24.64 -0.76
N ASN A 459 15.62 25.18 -1.89
CA ASN A 459 14.81 25.45 -3.07
C ASN A 459 14.47 24.15 -3.79
N SER A 460 15.41 23.21 -3.87
CA SER A 460 15.18 21.88 -4.44
C SER A 460 14.13 21.11 -3.65
N TYR A 461 14.09 21.25 -2.32
CA TYR A 461 13.04 20.65 -1.48
C TYR A 461 11.65 21.18 -1.87
N LEU A 462 11.51 22.51 -1.97
CA LEU A 462 10.26 23.16 -2.36
C LEU A 462 9.85 22.80 -3.79
N ARG A 463 10.80 22.80 -4.73
CA ARG A 463 10.56 22.60 -6.16
C ARG A 463 9.80 21.30 -6.46
N TRP A 464 10.14 20.22 -5.77
CA TRP A 464 9.58 18.90 -6.05
C TRP A 464 8.35 18.54 -5.20
N LEU A 465 7.87 19.47 -4.37
CA LEU A 465 6.60 19.31 -3.68
C LEU A 465 5.44 19.34 -4.71
N PRO A 466 4.27 18.78 -4.37
CA PRO A 466 3.15 18.73 -5.29
C PRO A 466 2.79 20.12 -5.83
N CYS A 467 2.69 20.26 -7.15
CA CYS A 467 2.36 21.51 -7.85
C CYS A 467 3.40 22.64 -7.77
N CYS A 468 4.50 22.49 -7.03
CA CYS A 468 5.48 23.57 -6.83
C CYS A 468 6.41 23.80 -8.03
N TYR A 469 6.70 22.77 -8.83
CA TYR A 469 7.56 22.94 -10.00
C TYR A 469 6.86 23.79 -11.06
N ASN A 470 7.50 24.88 -11.50
CA ASN A 470 6.99 25.74 -12.55
C ASN A 470 7.93 25.70 -13.78
N PRO A 471 7.55 25.01 -14.86
CA PRO A 471 8.36 24.92 -16.08
C PRO A 471 8.73 26.29 -16.67
N ALA A 472 7.86 27.30 -16.57
CA ALA A 472 8.14 28.64 -17.12
C ALA A 472 9.23 29.40 -16.34
N GLN A 473 9.50 29.01 -15.09
CA GLN A 473 10.58 29.58 -14.28
C GLN A 473 11.92 28.87 -14.51
N ASP A 474 11.93 27.61 -14.97
CA ASP A 474 13.14 26.88 -15.36
C ASP A 474 13.59 27.23 -16.79
N ARG A 475 13.86 28.52 -17.05
CA ARG A 475 14.20 29.05 -18.38
C ARG A 475 15.43 28.40 -19.02
N ARG A 476 16.29 27.78 -18.21
CA ARG A 476 17.53 27.13 -18.66
C ARG A 476 17.43 25.60 -18.65
N ASN A 477 16.29 25.03 -18.25
CA ASN A 477 16.09 23.60 -18.08
C ASN A 477 17.17 22.94 -17.22
N TRP A 478 17.55 23.59 -16.12
CA TRP A 478 18.60 23.12 -15.23
C TRP A 478 18.14 22.00 -14.31
N PHE A 479 16.84 21.93 -14.02
CA PHE A 479 16.31 21.03 -13.01
C PHE A 479 15.67 19.77 -13.61
N THR A 480 15.58 19.68 -14.94
CA THR A 480 14.97 18.56 -15.66
C THR A 480 15.84 18.04 -16.80
N GLN A 481 15.78 16.74 -17.02
CA GLN A 481 16.60 15.99 -17.95
C GLN A 481 15.77 15.39 -19.06
N LEU A 482 16.41 15.09 -20.19
CA LEU A 482 15.75 14.38 -21.28
C LEU A 482 15.56 12.91 -20.89
N MET A 483 14.31 12.45 -20.93
CA MET A 483 13.93 11.07 -20.63
C MET A 483 12.88 10.61 -21.63
N PHE A 484 13.04 9.42 -22.20
CA PHE A 484 11.99 8.81 -23.01
C PHE A 484 10.78 8.49 -22.12
N ALA A 485 9.58 8.55 -22.70
CA ALA A 485 8.37 8.14 -21.98
C ALA A 485 8.49 6.70 -21.45
N GLN A 486 9.17 5.81 -22.17
CA GLN A 486 9.51 4.48 -21.68
C GLN A 486 10.36 4.50 -20.40
N HIS A 487 11.34 5.40 -20.28
CA HIS A 487 12.14 5.53 -19.05
C HIS A 487 11.27 5.99 -17.89
N VAL A 488 10.35 6.94 -18.12
CA VAL A 488 9.37 7.38 -17.13
C VAL A 488 8.45 6.23 -16.73
N ALA A 489 7.95 5.45 -17.69
CA ALA A 489 7.15 4.26 -17.44
C ALA A 489 7.92 3.25 -16.58
N ASN A 490 9.18 2.96 -16.91
CA ASN A 490 10.04 2.00 -16.20
C ASN A 490 10.37 2.43 -14.75
N LEU A 491 10.59 3.72 -14.53
CA LEU A 491 10.86 4.32 -13.20
C LEU A 491 9.58 4.59 -12.40
N SER A 492 8.41 4.57 -13.05
CA SER A 492 7.13 4.91 -12.44
C SER A 492 6.84 4.06 -11.20
N PRO A 493 6.32 4.65 -10.11
CA PRO A 493 5.83 3.87 -8.98
C PRO A 493 4.53 3.12 -9.27
N ALA A 494 4.02 3.15 -10.50
CA ALA A 494 2.88 2.34 -10.92
C ALA A 494 3.18 0.83 -10.90
N TRP A 495 4.45 0.42 -10.81
CA TRP A 495 4.84 -0.96 -10.56
C TRP A 495 4.86 -1.26 -9.06
N GLY A 496 4.43 -2.45 -8.65
CA GLY A 496 4.45 -2.81 -7.24
C GLY A 496 4.15 -4.28 -6.98
N ARG A 497 3.59 -4.53 -5.79
CA ARG A 497 3.13 -5.85 -5.34
C ARG A 497 1.62 -5.90 -5.37
N SER A 498 1.07 -7.10 -5.56
CA SER A 498 -0.37 -7.29 -5.55
C SER A 498 -0.95 -6.98 -4.17
N GLN A 499 -2.11 -6.33 -4.16
CA GLN A 499 -2.90 -6.04 -2.95
C GLN A 499 -4.20 -6.87 -2.90
N GLY A 500 -4.41 -7.75 -3.89
CA GLY A 500 -5.64 -8.51 -4.06
C GLY A 500 -6.78 -7.67 -4.65
N THR A 501 -8.02 -7.97 -4.27
CA THR A 501 -9.25 -7.34 -4.79
C THR A 501 -9.71 -6.15 -3.95
N GLY A 502 -9.12 -5.93 -2.78
CA GLY A 502 -9.52 -4.89 -1.84
C GLY A 502 -10.64 -5.31 -0.87
N HIS A 503 -11.17 -6.53 -1.01
CA HIS A 503 -12.21 -7.06 -0.14
C HIS A 503 -11.59 -7.79 1.08
N PRO A 504 -11.67 -7.26 2.31
CA PRO A 504 -10.95 -7.77 3.47
C PRO A 504 -11.64 -9.00 4.12
N GLY A 505 -12.16 -9.93 3.32
CA GLY A 505 -12.70 -11.22 3.78
C GLY A 505 -11.62 -12.13 4.36
N ASN A 506 -10.53 -12.27 3.61
CA ASN A 506 -9.28 -12.82 4.05
C ASN A 506 -8.18 -11.79 3.87
N THR A 507 -7.35 -11.62 4.88
CA THR A 507 -6.19 -10.72 4.88
C THR A 507 -4.92 -11.51 5.16
N PHE A 508 -3.96 -11.33 4.25
CA PHE A 508 -2.58 -11.80 4.33
C PHE A 508 -1.63 -10.62 4.12
N PHE A 509 -0.32 -10.88 4.00
CA PHE A 509 0.69 -9.88 3.69
C PHE A 509 1.53 -10.29 2.48
N ASN A 510 1.86 -9.33 1.64
CA ASN A 510 2.88 -9.50 0.59
C ASN A 510 4.29 -9.41 1.19
N ARG A 511 5.31 -9.66 0.36
CA ARG A 511 6.72 -9.64 0.80
C ARG A 511 7.18 -8.28 1.32
N GLY A 512 6.54 -7.20 0.87
CA GLY A 512 6.78 -5.83 1.36
C GLY A 512 6.05 -5.48 2.66
N GLY A 513 5.25 -6.40 3.19
CA GLY A 513 4.47 -6.22 4.41
C GLY A 513 3.18 -5.43 4.24
N GLY A 514 2.75 -5.18 3.00
CA GLY A 514 1.44 -4.63 2.70
C GLY A 514 0.35 -5.70 2.73
N PRO A 515 -0.90 -5.34 3.06
CA PRO A 515 -1.98 -6.32 3.16
C PRO A 515 -2.37 -6.82 1.77
N ILE A 516 -2.61 -8.12 1.65
CA ILE A 516 -3.27 -8.74 0.48
C ILE A 516 -4.66 -9.15 0.93
N THR A 517 -5.69 -8.61 0.27
CA THR A 517 -7.08 -8.82 0.64
C THR A 517 -7.89 -9.41 -0.49
N PHE A 518 -8.66 -10.45 -0.18
CA PHE A 518 -9.63 -11.05 -1.10
C PHE A 518 -10.68 -11.83 -0.32
N ASP A 519 -11.85 -12.04 -0.91
CA ASP A 519 -12.95 -12.72 -0.24
C ASP A 519 -13.66 -13.76 -1.14
N PRO A 520 -13.30 -15.05 -1.04
CA PRO A 520 -13.96 -16.10 -1.81
C PRO A 520 -15.48 -16.24 -1.52
N LEU A 521 -15.97 -15.70 -0.40
CA LEU A 521 -17.38 -15.73 -0.04
C LEU A 521 -18.16 -14.54 -0.62
N ASN A 522 -17.46 -13.52 -1.12
CA ASN A 522 -18.07 -12.41 -1.86
C ASN A 522 -18.27 -12.79 -3.34
N ARG A 523 -19.43 -12.41 -3.90
CA ARG A 523 -19.77 -12.64 -5.32
C ARG A 523 -18.91 -11.84 -6.29
N LEU A 524 -18.30 -10.73 -5.84
CA LEU A 524 -17.39 -9.93 -6.66
C LEU A 524 -16.03 -10.60 -6.87
N ASP A 525 -15.66 -11.52 -5.99
CA ASP A 525 -14.35 -12.19 -5.98
C ASP A 525 -14.43 -13.66 -6.40
N ARG A 526 -15.63 -14.22 -6.52
CA ARG A 526 -15.85 -15.61 -6.92
C ARG A 526 -16.66 -15.68 -8.21
N GLN A 527 -16.25 -16.56 -9.11
CA GLN A 527 -17.03 -16.86 -10.31
C GLN A 527 -18.17 -17.83 -10.00
N MET A 528 -17.84 -18.99 -9.42
CA MET A 528 -18.82 -20.05 -9.12
C MET A 528 -18.77 -20.44 -7.63
N ASN A 529 -17.82 -21.31 -7.25
CA ASN A 529 -17.73 -21.92 -5.93
C ASN A 529 -16.52 -21.40 -5.13
N ALA A 530 -16.62 -21.44 -3.80
CA ALA A 530 -15.62 -20.94 -2.87
C ALA A 530 -14.81 -22.08 -2.20
N HIS A 531 -14.32 -23.04 -2.99
CA HIS A 531 -13.53 -24.15 -2.47
C HIS A 531 -12.06 -23.76 -2.25
N LEU A 532 -11.45 -24.28 -1.18
CA LEU A 532 -10.04 -24.10 -0.88
C LEU A 532 -9.34 -25.46 -0.86
N PHE A 533 -8.34 -25.62 -1.74
CA PHE A 533 -7.42 -26.75 -1.70
C PHE A 533 -6.08 -26.30 -1.11
N LEU A 534 -5.72 -26.80 0.07
CA LEU A 534 -4.49 -26.43 0.78
C LEU A 534 -3.59 -27.68 0.95
N PHE A 535 -2.47 -27.70 0.24
CA PHE A 535 -1.52 -28.82 0.24
C PHE A 535 -0.16 -28.40 0.81
N GLY A 536 0.62 -29.38 1.26
CA GLY A 536 1.96 -29.18 1.80
C GLY A 536 2.36 -30.32 2.75
N PRO A 537 3.65 -30.55 2.99
CA PRO A 537 4.12 -31.61 3.88
C PRO A 537 3.72 -31.37 5.34
N THR A 538 3.88 -32.38 6.19
CA THR A 538 3.70 -32.21 7.64
C THR A 538 4.66 -31.14 8.17
N GLY A 539 4.17 -30.24 9.02
CA GLY A 539 4.95 -29.11 9.53
C GLY A 539 4.96 -27.86 8.64
N SER A 540 4.38 -27.89 7.44
CA SER A 540 4.36 -26.72 6.53
C SER A 540 3.40 -25.59 6.95
N GLY A 541 2.75 -25.69 8.11
CA GLY A 541 1.84 -24.66 8.62
C GLY A 541 0.37 -24.75 8.19
N LYS A 542 -0.07 -25.82 7.50
CA LYS A 542 -1.46 -25.98 7.02
C LYS A 542 -2.52 -25.68 8.09
N SER A 543 -2.42 -26.33 9.25
CA SER A 543 -3.38 -26.14 10.36
C SER A 543 -3.32 -24.72 10.94
N ALA A 544 -2.15 -24.08 10.96
CA ALA A 544 -2.01 -22.71 11.43
C ALA A 544 -2.69 -21.73 10.47
N THR A 545 -2.50 -21.89 9.17
CA THR A 545 -3.18 -21.11 8.13
C THR A 545 -4.70 -21.26 8.20
N LEU A 546 -5.20 -22.49 8.35
CA LEU A 546 -6.64 -22.74 8.48
C LEU A 546 -7.22 -22.14 9.77
N ASN A 547 -6.52 -22.22 10.91
CA ASN A 547 -6.95 -21.54 12.13
C ASN A 547 -7.03 -20.02 11.93
N ASN A 548 -6.06 -19.41 11.22
CA ASN A 548 -6.12 -18.00 10.89
C ASN A 548 -7.37 -17.68 10.05
N LEU A 549 -7.57 -18.39 8.94
CA LEU A 549 -8.74 -18.22 8.07
C LEU A 549 -10.07 -18.41 8.80
N LEU A 550 -10.19 -19.43 9.66
CA LEU A 550 -11.39 -19.69 10.46
C LEU A 550 -11.71 -18.53 11.40
N ASN A 551 -10.71 -17.88 12.00
CA ASN A 551 -10.92 -16.68 12.81
C ASN A 551 -11.48 -15.52 11.97
N GLN A 552 -10.90 -15.25 10.80
CA GLN A 552 -11.35 -14.17 9.91
C GLN A 552 -12.77 -14.40 9.41
N VAL A 553 -13.05 -15.59 8.86
CA VAL A 553 -14.36 -15.98 8.35
C VAL A 553 -15.41 -15.95 9.47
N THR A 554 -15.08 -16.40 10.69
CA THR A 554 -16.01 -16.34 11.83
C THR A 554 -16.28 -14.90 12.26
N ALA A 555 -15.26 -14.04 12.27
CA ALA A 555 -15.42 -12.64 12.66
C ALA A 555 -16.21 -11.82 11.63
N ILE A 556 -16.02 -12.09 10.33
CA ILE A 556 -16.61 -11.31 9.24
C ILE A 556 -18.01 -11.82 8.90
N TYR A 557 -18.17 -13.14 8.80
CA TYR A 557 -19.39 -13.77 8.32
C TYR A 557 -20.19 -14.46 9.40
N ARG A 558 -19.58 -14.91 10.51
CA ARG A 558 -20.22 -15.75 11.53
C ARG A 558 -21.02 -16.94 10.94
N PRO A 559 -20.42 -17.78 10.07
CA PRO A 559 -21.15 -18.87 9.43
C PRO A 559 -21.32 -20.07 10.39
N ARG A 560 -22.14 -21.04 9.96
CA ARG A 560 -22.15 -22.37 10.56
C ARG A 560 -20.94 -23.15 10.04
N LEU A 561 -20.09 -23.63 10.94
CA LEU A 561 -18.86 -24.35 10.61
C LEU A 561 -18.98 -25.83 10.98
N PHE A 562 -18.51 -26.69 10.07
CA PHE A 562 -18.29 -28.11 10.33
C PHE A 562 -16.82 -28.39 10.10
N ILE A 563 -16.14 -28.92 11.11
CA ILE A 563 -14.70 -29.21 11.06
C ILE A 563 -14.51 -30.69 11.33
N VAL A 564 -13.96 -31.40 10.36
CA VAL A 564 -13.60 -32.82 10.47
C VAL A 564 -12.08 -32.88 10.41
N GLU A 565 -11.45 -33.38 11.47
CA GLU A 565 -9.99 -33.42 11.55
C GLU A 565 -9.45 -34.65 12.29
N ALA A 566 -8.19 -34.97 12.03
CA ALA A 566 -7.37 -35.88 12.83
C ALA A 566 -6.24 -35.10 13.50
N GLY A 567 -6.08 -35.22 14.82
CA GLY A 567 -4.95 -34.61 15.56
C GLY A 567 -5.27 -33.38 16.41
N ASN A 568 -6.53 -32.92 16.47
CA ASN A 568 -7.00 -31.87 17.38
C ASN A 568 -6.35 -30.47 17.19
N SER A 569 -6.01 -30.14 15.95
CA SER A 569 -5.49 -28.83 15.52
C SER A 569 -6.47 -27.67 15.73
N PHE A 570 -7.79 -27.92 15.75
CA PHE A 570 -8.83 -26.89 15.85
C PHE A 570 -9.54 -26.89 17.21
N GLY A 571 -9.07 -27.70 18.16
CA GLY A 571 -9.63 -27.75 19.52
C GLY A 571 -9.59 -26.40 20.24
N LEU A 572 -8.47 -25.69 20.16
CA LEU A 572 -8.32 -24.36 20.78
C LEU A 572 -9.21 -23.31 20.12
N PHE A 573 -9.37 -23.36 18.80
CA PHE A 573 -10.34 -22.50 18.10
C PHE A 573 -11.77 -22.76 18.59
N SER A 574 -12.13 -24.02 18.80
CA SER A 574 -13.45 -24.41 19.33
C SER A 574 -13.69 -23.86 20.75
N ASP A 575 -12.70 -23.99 21.63
CA ASP A 575 -12.78 -23.48 23.00
C ASP A 575 -12.84 -21.93 23.02
N PHE A 576 -12.06 -21.28 22.16
CA PHE A 576 -12.06 -19.83 21.95
C PHE A 576 -13.41 -19.32 21.44
N ALA A 577 -13.96 -19.95 20.41
CA ALA A 577 -15.28 -19.65 19.86
C ALA A 577 -16.38 -19.78 20.93
N LYS A 578 -16.37 -20.87 21.70
CA LYS A 578 -17.31 -21.08 22.81
C LYS A 578 -17.21 -19.98 23.86
N ARG A 579 -15.99 -19.61 24.26
CA ARG A 579 -15.74 -18.53 25.22
C ARG A 579 -16.28 -17.18 24.75
N LEU A 580 -16.30 -16.93 23.43
CA LEU A 580 -16.80 -15.71 22.81
C LEU A 580 -18.28 -15.82 22.36
N GLY A 581 -19.03 -16.77 22.93
CA GLY A 581 -20.48 -16.84 22.83
C GLY A 581 -21.01 -17.60 21.62
N LEU A 582 -20.19 -18.41 20.94
CA LEU A 582 -20.66 -19.35 19.91
C LEU A 582 -21.09 -20.68 20.54
N THR A 583 -22.13 -21.30 19.99
CA THR A 583 -22.50 -22.68 20.34
C THR A 583 -21.56 -23.64 19.64
N VAL A 584 -20.89 -24.50 20.42
CA VAL A 584 -19.89 -25.45 19.90
C VAL A 584 -20.27 -26.86 20.32
N ASN A 585 -20.38 -27.76 19.33
CA ASN A 585 -20.52 -29.20 19.54
C ASN A 585 -19.23 -29.89 19.08
N ARG A 586 -18.55 -30.57 19.99
CA ARG A 586 -17.27 -31.24 19.73
C ARG A 586 -17.40 -32.72 20.09
N VAL A 587 -17.18 -33.57 19.09
CA VAL A 587 -17.32 -35.02 19.17
C VAL A 587 -15.97 -35.65 18.84
N LYS A 588 -15.42 -36.47 19.74
CA LYS A 588 -14.15 -37.20 19.52
C LYS A 588 -14.45 -38.66 19.20
N LEU A 589 -14.22 -39.06 17.96
CA LEU A 589 -14.33 -40.45 17.53
C LEU A 589 -13.07 -41.21 17.95
N ALA A 590 -13.11 -41.84 19.13
CA ALA A 590 -12.03 -42.68 19.64
C ALA A 590 -12.60 -43.99 20.21
N PRO A 591 -11.84 -45.10 20.22
CA PRO A 591 -12.25 -46.34 20.88
C PRO A 591 -12.65 -46.06 22.34
N GLY A 592 -13.82 -46.54 22.76
CA GLY A 592 -14.33 -46.33 24.12
C GLY A 592 -14.95 -44.95 24.39
N SER A 593 -15.06 -44.06 23.40
CA SER A 593 -15.67 -42.73 23.57
C SER A 593 -17.18 -42.73 23.82
N GLY A 594 -17.85 -43.88 23.71
CA GLY A 594 -19.30 -44.01 23.82
C GLY A 594 -20.10 -43.41 22.66
N ILE A 595 -19.42 -42.83 21.67
CA ILE A 595 -20.03 -42.26 20.47
C ILE A 595 -20.15 -43.36 19.42
N SER A 596 -21.38 -43.59 18.95
CA SER A 596 -21.69 -44.51 17.86
C SER A 596 -22.12 -43.71 16.65
N LEU A 597 -21.40 -43.87 15.54
CA LEU A 597 -21.88 -43.44 14.23
C LEU A 597 -22.76 -44.55 13.65
N ALA A 598 -23.86 -44.18 13.02
CA ALA A 598 -24.76 -45.10 12.33
C ALA A 598 -24.64 -44.86 10.81
N PRO A 599 -23.71 -45.54 10.11
CA PRO A 599 -23.42 -45.27 8.70
C PRO A 599 -24.63 -45.53 7.79
N PHE A 600 -25.53 -46.42 8.21
CA PHE A 600 -26.73 -46.78 7.48
C PHE A 600 -27.99 -46.00 7.91
N ALA A 601 -27.85 -44.94 8.71
CA ALA A 601 -29.01 -44.22 9.25
C ALA A 601 -29.93 -43.65 8.14
N ASP A 602 -29.35 -43.19 7.03
CA ASP A 602 -30.10 -42.64 5.90
C ASP A 602 -30.80 -43.72 5.04
N ALA A 603 -30.51 -45.03 5.24
CA ALA A 603 -31.17 -46.12 4.52
C ALA A 603 -32.70 -46.11 4.71
N ARG A 604 -33.17 -45.58 5.84
CA ARG A 604 -34.61 -45.39 6.12
C ARG A 604 -35.30 -44.49 5.09
N ARG A 605 -34.59 -43.50 4.53
CA ARG A 605 -35.11 -42.56 3.53
C ARG A 605 -35.47 -43.23 2.20
N LEU A 606 -34.82 -44.36 1.88
CA LEU A 606 -35.10 -45.16 0.68
C LEU A 606 -36.54 -45.72 0.69
N ILE A 607 -37.11 -45.94 1.88
CA ILE A 607 -38.45 -46.50 2.05
C ILE A 607 -39.48 -45.41 2.40
N GLU A 608 -39.11 -44.45 3.26
CA GLU A 608 -40.06 -43.43 3.75
C GLU A 608 -40.27 -42.26 2.79
N THR A 609 -39.28 -41.95 1.95
CA THR A 609 -39.30 -40.81 1.01
C THR A 609 -38.74 -41.22 -0.35
N PRO A 610 -39.32 -42.24 -1.02
CA PRO A 610 -38.78 -42.78 -2.28
C PRO A 610 -38.82 -41.77 -3.44
N SER A 611 -39.68 -40.75 -3.39
CA SER A 611 -39.77 -39.69 -4.41
C SER A 611 -38.67 -38.62 -4.33
N ASN A 612 -37.89 -38.59 -3.24
CA ASN A 612 -36.85 -37.57 -2.99
C ASN A 612 -35.42 -38.14 -3.10
N VAL A 613 -35.28 -39.37 -3.61
CA VAL A 613 -34.02 -40.11 -3.67
C VAL A 613 -33.90 -40.75 -5.04
N GLN A 614 -32.85 -40.42 -5.80
CA GLN A 614 -32.52 -41.15 -7.01
C GLN A 614 -31.88 -42.49 -6.63
N THR A 615 -32.42 -43.59 -7.13
CA THR A 615 -31.74 -44.90 -7.14
C THR A 615 -31.09 -45.08 -8.51
N LEU A 616 -29.81 -44.75 -8.61
CA LEU A 616 -29.03 -44.97 -9.83
C LEU A 616 -28.70 -46.46 -9.99
N ASP A 617 -28.76 -46.99 -11.22
CA ASP A 617 -28.38 -48.37 -11.50
C ASP A 617 -26.86 -48.57 -11.31
N ALA A 618 -26.40 -49.81 -11.11
CA ALA A 618 -25.02 -50.10 -10.72
C ALA A 618 -23.99 -49.68 -11.80
N ASP A 619 -24.46 -49.45 -13.03
CA ASP A 619 -23.67 -49.02 -14.18
C ASP A 619 -23.39 -47.51 -14.19
N ALA A 620 -24.22 -46.68 -13.54
CA ALA A 620 -24.11 -45.22 -13.64
C ALA A 620 -23.05 -44.60 -12.69
N LEU A 621 -22.49 -45.37 -11.76
CA LEU A 621 -21.47 -44.90 -10.81
C LEU A 621 -20.03 -45.07 -11.33
N ASP A 622 -19.81 -45.94 -12.33
CA ASP A 622 -18.47 -46.24 -12.89
C ASP A 622 -18.17 -45.42 -14.16
N GLU A 623 -19.13 -44.66 -14.70
CA GLU A 623 -18.89 -43.72 -15.81
C GLU A 623 -18.25 -42.43 -15.26
N GLU A 624 -17.03 -42.11 -15.72
CA GLU A 624 -16.47 -40.76 -15.59
C GLU A 624 -17.45 -39.79 -16.27
N LEU A 625 -18.24 -39.06 -15.48
CA LEU A 625 -19.13 -38.02 -15.96
C LEU A 625 -18.36 -37.06 -16.88
N PRO A 626 -18.80 -36.83 -18.13
CA PRO A 626 -18.17 -35.86 -19.02
C PRO A 626 -18.14 -34.48 -18.37
N ALA A 627 -17.03 -33.77 -18.50
CA ALA A 627 -16.75 -32.49 -17.84
C ALA A 627 -17.62 -31.29 -18.29
N ASP A 628 -18.77 -31.51 -18.94
CA ASP A 628 -19.49 -30.47 -19.69
C ASP A 628 -21.01 -30.38 -19.39
N SER A 629 -21.50 -30.90 -18.26
CA SER A 629 -22.89 -30.72 -17.82
C SER A 629 -23.06 -29.56 -16.82
N SER A 630 -22.63 -28.34 -17.19
CA SER A 630 -22.75 -27.14 -16.35
C SER A 630 -23.74 -26.10 -16.86
N VAL A 631 -24.97 -26.51 -17.21
CA VAL A 631 -26.06 -25.54 -17.49
C VAL A 631 -27.42 -26.01 -16.94
N MET A 632 -27.75 -25.45 -15.78
CA MET A 632 -29.07 -25.06 -15.26
C MET A 632 -30.14 -26.11 -14.85
N GLU A 633 -30.35 -26.10 -13.52
CA GLU A 633 -31.60 -26.10 -12.73
C GLU A 633 -32.44 -27.37 -12.54
N GLU A 634 -32.66 -27.62 -11.23
CA GLU A 634 -33.71 -28.40 -10.56
C GLU A 634 -33.56 -29.95 -10.51
N ASP A 635 -33.37 -30.45 -9.27
CA ASP A 635 -33.37 -31.85 -8.81
C ASP A 635 -32.09 -32.73 -8.99
N GLU A 636 -30.95 -32.28 -8.46
CA GLU A 636 -29.92 -33.23 -7.98
C GLU A 636 -30.44 -33.96 -6.72
N GLN A 637 -31.31 -34.95 -6.93
CA GLN A 637 -31.74 -35.85 -5.86
C GLN A 637 -30.54 -36.70 -5.42
N ARG A 638 -30.18 -36.63 -4.13
CA ARG A 638 -29.04 -37.35 -3.54
C ARG A 638 -29.17 -38.87 -3.75
N ASP A 639 -28.16 -39.52 -4.35
CA ASP A 639 -28.10 -40.98 -4.48
C ASP A 639 -27.72 -41.66 -3.16
N VAL A 640 -28.70 -41.75 -2.27
CA VAL A 640 -28.53 -42.36 -0.94
C VAL A 640 -28.15 -43.84 -1.06
N LEU A 641 -28.66 -44.58 -2.05
CA LEU A 641 -28.35 -46.00 -2.19
C LEU A 641 -26.89 -46.22 -2.61
N GLY A 642 -26.39 -45.42 -3.56
CA GLY A 642 -24.98 -45.43 -3.97
C GLY A 642 -24.03 -45.06 -2.82
N GLU A 643 -24.34 -44.02 -2.03
CA GLU A 643 -23.54 -43.65 -0.86
C GLU A 643 -23.47 -44.78 0.20
N LEU A 644 -24.60 -45.45 0.44
CA LEU A 644 -24.69 -46.58 1.36
C LEU A 644 -23.98 -47.83 0.84
N GLU A 645 -24.00 -48.06 -0.47
CA GLU A 645 -23.24 -49.12 -1.12
C GLU A 645 -21.74 -48.89 -0.95
N ILE A 646 -21.24 -47.68 -1.22
CA ILE A 646 -19.83 -47.31 -1.01
C ILE A 646 -19.43 -47.54 0.45
N THR A 647 -20.30 -47.13 1.38
CA THR A 647 -20.10 -47.36 2.82
C THR A 647 -20.01 -48.85 3.14
N ALA A 648 -20.91 -49.68 2.63
CA ALA A 648 -20.89 -51.13 2.84
C ALA A 648 -19.64 -51.78 2.23
N ARG A 649 -19.23 -51.36 1.03
CA ARG A 649 -18.02 -51.83 0.33
C ARG A 649 -16.78 -51.56 1.16
N LEU A 650 -16.58 -50.32 1.60
CA LEU A 650 -15.49 -49.93 2.51
C LEU A 650 -15.44 -50.80 3.78
N MET A 651 -16.60 -51.14 4.35
CA MET A 651 -16.67 -52.00 5.55
C MET A 651 -16.37 -53.49 5.25
N ILE A 652 -16.73 -53.99 4.07
CA ILE A 652 -16.50 -55.37 3.64
C ILE A 652 -15.04 -55.58 3.24
N THR A 653 -14.47 -54.64 2.46
CA THR A 653 -13.11 -54.74 1.92
C THR A 653 -12.04 -54.20 2.86
N GLY A 654 -12.44 -53.52 3.94
CA GLY A 654 -11.50 -52.81 4.83
C GLY A 654 -10.83 -51.61 4.17
N GLY A 655 -11.29 -51.21 2.97
CA GLY A 655 -10.65 -50.19 2.15
C GLY A 655 -9.39 -50.67 1.40
N GLU A 656 -9.18 -51.99 1.25
CA GLU A 656 -8.05 -52.53 0.49
C GLU A 656 -8.37 -52.60 -1.02
N ASP A 657 -7.61 -51.87 -1.84
CA ASP A 657 -7.79 -51.80 -3.30
C ASP A 657 -7.87 -53.17 -3.99
N LYS A 658 -7.13 -54.17 -3.46
CA LYS A 658 -7.11 -55.54 -4.02
C LYS A 658 -8.41 -56.28 -3.76
N GLU A 659 -9.03 -56.11 -2.60
CA GLU A 659 -10.32 -56.73 -2.29
C GLU A 659 -11.46 -55.99 -3.01
N GLU A 660 -11.34 -54.68 -3.17
CA GLU A 660 -12.27 -53.87 -3.96
C GLU A 660 -12.28 -54.29 -5.44
N ALA A 661 -11.11 -54.52 -6.03
CA ALA A 661 -10.98 -54.99 -7.41
C ALA A 661 -11.51 -56.42 -7.62
N ARG A 662 -11.63 -57.24 -6.56
CA ARG A 662 -12.21 -58.59 -6.62
C ARG A 662 -13.73 -58.58 -6.61
N MET A 663 -14.37 -57.49 -6.19
CA MET A 663 -15.83 -57.41 -6.15
C MET A 663 -16.43 -57.36 -7.54
N THR A 664 -17.31 -58.31 -7.84
CA THR A 664 -18.03 -58.38 -9.11
C THR A 664 -19.27 -57.49 -9.11
N ARG A 665 -19.78 -57.14 -10.28
CA ARG A 665 -21.05 -56.41 -10.44
C ARG A 665 -22.21 -57.07 -9.70
N ALA A 666 -22.26 -58.40 -9.72
CA ALA A 666 -23.27 -59.18 -8.99
C ALA A 666 -23.14 -59.01 -7.47
N ASP A 667 -21.93 -58.81 -6.94
CA ASP A 667 -21.69 -58.57 -5.51
C ASP A 667 -22.18 -57.18 -5.10
N ARG A 668 -21.94 -56.16 -5.94
CA ARG A 668 -22.45 -54.79 -5.72
C ARG A 668 -23.98 -54.75 -5.73
N SER A 669 -24.61 -55.41 -6.71
CA SER A 669 -26.09 -55.52 -6.79
C SER A 669 -26.67 -56.25 -5.57
N LEU A 670 -26.02 -57.33 -5.12
CA LEU A 670 -26.43 -58.06 -3.93
C LEU A 670 -26.35 -57.19 -2.67
N ILE A 671 -25.29 -56.39 -2.51
CA ILE A 671 -25.14 -55.47 -1.39
C ILE A 671 -26.27 -54.43 -1.37
N ARG A 672 -26.61 -53.85 -2.53
CA ARG A 672 -27.74 -52.91 -2.64
C ARG A 672 -29.05 -53.54 -2.20
N GLN A 673 -29.35 -54.75 -2.68
CA GLN A 673 -30.56 -55.46 -2.27
C GLN A 673 -30.58 -55.71 -0.75
N CYS A 674 -29.45 -56.13 -0.18
CA CYS A 674 -29.37 -56.35 1.27
C CYS A 674 -29.52 -55.07 2.09
N ILE A 675 -29.08 -53.92 1.56
CA ILE A 675 -29.32 -52.60 2.18
C ILE A 675 -30.81 -52.26 2.15
N LEU A 676 -31.50 -52.50 1.03
CA LEU A 676 -32.95 -52.29 0.90
C LEU A 676 -33.74 -53.22 1.83
N ASP A 677 -33.43 -54.51 1.85
CA ASP A 677 -34.08 -55.50 2.72
C ASP A 677 -33.91 -55.11 4.21
N ALA A 678 -32.71 -54.66 4.58
CA ALA A 678 -32.44 -54.17 5.94
C ALA A 678 -33.22 -52.88 6.25
N ALA A 679 -33.37 -51.98 5.27
CA ALA A 679 -34.15 -50.76 5.41
C ALA A 679 -35.64 -51.05 5.60
N GLU A 680 -36.24 -51.89 4.76
CA GLU A 680 -37.65 -52.30 4.86
C GLU A 680 -37.97 -52.89 6.23
N HIS A 681 -37.14 -53.83 6.70
CA HIS A 681 -37.31 -54.47 7.99
C HIS A 681 -37.24 -53.46 9.14
N CYS A 682 -36.25 -52.56 9.15
CA CYS A 682 -36.09 -51.59 10.23
C CYS A 682 -37.17 -50.50 10.23
N VAL A 683 -37.64 -50.09 9.05
CA VAL A 683 -38.75 -49.14 8.89
C VAL A 683 -40.04 -49.75 9.45
N ALA A 684 -40.32 -51.01 9.14
CA ALA A 684 -41.46 -51.75 9.72
C ALA A 684 -41.39 -51.81 11.25
N GLU A 685 -40.19 -51.96 11.82
CA GLU A 685 -39.94 -51.95 13.27
C GLU A 685 -39.80 -50.54 13.88
N LYS A 686 -40.00 -49.47 13.09
CA LYS A 686 -39.88 -48.06 13.50
C LYS A 686 -38.53 -47.70 14.15
N ARG A 687 -37.44 -48.33 13.71
CA ARG A 687 -36.08 -48.07 14.22
C ARG A 687 -35.10 -47.71 13.10
N THR A 688 -34.00 -47.07 13.47
CA THR A 688 -32.92 -46.74 12.52
C THR A 688 -32.16 -48.01 12.09
N VAL A 689 -31.77 -48.06 10.81
CA VAL A 689 -30.95 -49.15 10.27
C VAL A 689 -29.53 -49.07 10.84
N LEU A 690 -29.06 -50.18 11.41
CA LEU A 690 -27.70 -50.32 11.93
C LEU A 690 -26.89 -51.26 11.05
N THR A 691 -25.56 -51.19 11.15
CA THR A 691 -24.64 -52.09 10.43
C THR A 691 -24.97 -53.57 10.66
N ARG A 692 -25.43 -53.94 11.87
CA ARG A 692 -25.82 -55.33 12.17
C ARG A 692 -26.99 -55.81 11.31
N ASP A 693 -27.88 -54.91 10.90
CA ASP A 693 -29.07 -55.24 10.11
C ASP A 693 -28.68 -55.54 8.66
N VAL A 694 -27.81 -54.71 8.07
CA VAL A 694 -27.23 -54.98 6.74
C VAL A 694 -26.41 -56.27 6.74
N ARG A 695 -25.61 -56.52 7.78
CA ARG A 695 -24.89 -57.79 7.96
C ARG A 695 -25.86 -58.98 8.05
N ASN A 696 -26.97 -58.83 8.79
CA ASN A 696 -27.96 -59.89 8.92
C ASN A 696 -28.67 -60.16 7.59
N ALA A 697 -28.98 -59.12 6.81
CA ALA A 697 -29.52 -59.25 5.46
C ALA A 697 -28.54 -60.00 4.54
N LEU A 698 -27.26 -59.62 4.54
CA LEU A 698 -26.20 -60.33 3.80
C LEU A 698 -26.09 -61.81 4.19
N ARG A 699 -26.15 -62.13 5.50
CA ARG A 699 -26.13 -63.52 5.99
C ARG A 699 -27.38 -64.31 5.57
N THR A 700 -28.55 -63.68 5.65
CA THR A 700 -29.82 -64.29 5.24
C THR A 700 -29.80 -64.58 3.75
N ARG A 701 -29.29 -63.63 2.95
CA ARG A 701 -29.12 -63.80 1.50
C ARG A 701 -28.11 -64.90 1.17
N GLY A 702 -27.01 -65.01 1.92
CA GLY A 702 -26.04 -66.11 1.81
C GLY A 702 -26.60 -67.49 2.15
N GLN A 703 -27.79 -67.59 2.75
CA GLN A 703 -28.48 -68.86 3.02
C GLN A 703 -29.58 -69.17 1.98
N ASP A 704 -29.75 -68.31 0.96
CA ASP A 704 -30.76 -68.47 -0.08
C ASP A 704 -30.39 -69.63 -1.04
N PRO A 705 -31.23 -70.68 -1.15
CA PRO A 705 -30.96 -71.83 -2.01
C PRO A 705 -31.03 -71.51 -3.51
N THR A 706 -31.42 -70.29 -3.89
CA THR A 706 -31.43 -69.84 -5.30
C THR A 706 -30.09 -69.26 -5.77
N LEU A 707 -29.17 -68.94 -4.85
CA LEU A 707 -27.83 -68.47 -5.20
C LEU A 707 -26.89 -69.62 -5.63
N PRO A 708 -25.86 -69.37 -6.48
CA PRO A 708 -24.84 -70.38 -6.79
C PRO A 708 -24.14 -70.92 -5.53
N GLU A 709 -23.73 -72.19 -5.53
CA GLU A 709 -23.13 -72.88 -4.37
C GLU A 709 -21.91 -72.14 -3.79
N MET A 710 -21.07 -71.54 -4.64
CA MET A 710 -19.92 -70.71 -4.22
C MET A 710 -20.29 -69.43 -3.45
N ARG A 711 -21.57 -69.00 -3.47
CA ARG A 711 -22.06 -67.78 -2.80
C ARG A 711 -22.92 -68.10 -1.57
N ARG A 712 -23.04 -69.38 -1.20
CA ARG A 712 -23.76 -69.81 0.00
C ARG A 712 -22.78 -69.93 1.17
N VAL A 713 -23.22 -69.55 2.37
CA VAL A 713 -22.42 -69.58 3.61
C VAL A 713 -22.78 -70.77 4.48
#